data_AF-A0A6I7QY30-F1
#
_entry.id   AF-A0A6I7QY30-F1
#
_cell.length_a   1.000
_cell.length_b   1.000
_cell.length_c   1.000
_cell.angle_alpha   90.00
_cell.angle_beta   90.00
_cell.angle_gamma   90.00
#
_symmetry.space_group_name_H-M   'P 1'
#
loop_
_entity.id
_entity.type
_entity.pdbx_description
1 polymer ?
#
loop_
_entity_poly.entity_id
_entity_poly.type
_entity_poly.pdbx_seq_one_letter_code
_entity_poly.pdbx_strand_id
1 'polypeptide(L)'
;MRDTDTLLEIDRLSTYYYSRGAEVRAVDEVSLTVGARENLGLVGESGCGKTTLSKSLLRIIPDTARITGGEIRLNGRDIVTLKEAELDRVRWREISMIAQSAMNSLDPVYTAGEQMIETLQVHTGMTRQEAWRRSEELFLMVGLDPGRLRAYPHQLSGGMRQRVVIALALALNPKLIVADEPTTALDVVVQDGIIKQLEEIQKRSGNSIILVTHDVSLVAEMCHRVAVMYAGRLMEVGTTDEVFNHPAHPYTMGLLNAYPTLESARGELVSIPGAPPDLATRIPGCPFAERCPFATELCRTERPPEIEVEPGHRSACHYAREAAGYRNAAQDQKTWEQSAAARKMRAGSVVAAMTAPGAGTRNAAPDRDTPILEINGVQRWFPLRAAPLDRLLRRPRRHVHAVDGVSINVGRAEILGLAGESGSGKSTLGEVITGLQENTGGSLLFEGEPIFQKGRIRPALRRRIQMAFQDPYETLNPRFTVYHTVLEPLSNFEIGSKSDRRAKVIEALTRVELNPPEAYLDRYPHELSGGQRQRVAIARAIVVEPHLLLADEPVSMLDVSIRAGVLNLFRRFRSELGMSIVYVSHDLATIRYICDRTAILYLGRVAEIGPTEEVIENARHPYTRLLLSAVPRANPQAARAHVDARGEIPSAVDLPNGCRFHGRCSRAMEHCGWEGRDVQALLTAAINQETPDGLLLRDSGATVTTDGLDLVVLAGRGNTSSLEAVRAAIEGIMKSTDRPVERSVSEVVTREPGTLRFRFERRPDPEDFTVGDRHRAACLLYAPTDGDAAGKPPL
;
A
#
# COMPACT_ATOMS: atom_id res chain seq x y z
N MET A 1 20.37 19.05 -27.01
CA MET A 1 19.96 17.92 -27.86
C MET A 1 21.00 16.83 -27.70
N ARG A 2 20.74 15.80 -26.88
CA ARG A 2 21.51 14.55 -26.91
C ARG A 2 20.71 13.61 -27.79
N ASP A 3 21.34 13.03 -28.82
CA ASP A 3 20.77 11.94 -29.62
C ASP A 3 20.22 10.87 -28.68
N THR A 4 18.90 10.73 -28.60
CA THR A 4 18.26 9.67 -27.83
C THR A 4 18.13 8.45 -28.73
N ASP A 5 19.02 7.47 -28.54
CA ASP A 5 18.85 6.12 -29.05
C ASP A 5 17.50 5.60 -28.55
N THR A 6 16.51 5.53 -29.44
CA THR A 6 15.15 5.11 -29.12
C THR A 6 15.16 3.61 -28.88
N LEU A 7 14.84 3.18 -27.66
CA LEU A 7 14.83 1.77 -27.28
C LEU A 7 13.52 1.11 -27.71
N LEU A 8 12.39 1.76 -27.44
CA LEU A 8 11.05 1.30 -27.79
C LEU A 8 10.31 2.39 -28.56
N GLU A 9 9.72 2.02 -29.69
CA GLU A 9 8.80 2.84 -30.47
C GLU A 9 7.49 2.06 -30.65
N ILE A 10 6.39 2.69 -30.25
CA ILE A 10 5.03 2.22 -30.48
C ILE A 10 4.41 3.18 -31.50
N ASP A 11 3.94 2.65 -32.62
CA ASP A 11 3.25 3.45 -33.63
C ASP A 11 1.82 2.94 -33.84
N ARG A 12 0.84 3.77 -33.46
CA ARG A 12 -0.60 3.58 -33.64
C ARG A 12 -1.08 2.18 -33.24
N LEU A 13 -0.56 1.66 -32.13
CA LEU A 13 -0.90 0.33 -31.64
C LEU A 13 -2.37 0.26 -31.24
N SER A 14 -3.06 -0.78 -31.72
CA SER A 14 -4.43 -1.11 -31.34
C SER A 14 -4.52 -2.56 -30.89
N THR A 15 -5.05 -2.78 -29.69
CA THR A 15 -5.27 -4.11 -29.10
C THR A 15 -6.70 -4.21 -28.60
N TYR A 16 -7.49 -5.07 -29.23
CA TYR A 16 -8.92 -5.21 -28.96
C TYR A 16 -9.25 -6.59 -28.38
N TYR A 17 -10.22 -6.66 -27.48
CA TYR A 17 -10.78 -7.91 -26.96
C TYR A 17 -12.07 -8.27 -27.69
N TYR A 18 -12.29 -9.57 -27.87
CA TYR A 18 -13.46 -10.17 -28.49
C TYR A 18 -14.07 -11.14 -27.49
N SER A 19 -15.19 -10.74 -26.88
CA SER A 19 -15.88 -11.56 -25.88
C SER A 19 -17.39 -11.42 -26.03
N ARG A 20 -18.11 -12.55 -26.01
CA ARG A 20 -19.59 -12.60 -26.07
C ARG A 20 -20.24 -11.74 -27.17
N GLY A 21 -19.57 -11.60 -28.32
CA GLY A 21 -20.06 -10.82 -29.46
C GLY A 21 -19.79 -9.31 -29.40
N ALA A 22 -19.12 -8.81 -28.36
CA ALA A 22 -18.69 -7.40 -28.26
C ALA A 22 -17.19 -7.26 -28.55
N GLU A 23 -16.84 -6.19 -29.29
CA GLU A 23 -15.46 -5.74 -29.53
C GLU A 23 -15.13 -4.65 -28.52
N VAL A 24 -14.17 -4.90 -27.63
CA VAL A 24 -13.74 -3.94 -26.60
C VAL A 24 -12.40 -3.35 -27.00
N ARG A 25 -12.35 -2.03 -27.19
CA ARG A 25 -11.15 -1.30 -27.66
C ARG A 25 -10.26 -0.89 -26.50
N ALA A 26 -9.52 -1.87 -25.96
CA ALA A 26 -8.70 -1.67 -24.77
C ALA A 26 -7.46 -0.80 -24.99
N VAL A 27 -6.85 -0.85 -26.18
CA VAL A 27 -5.80 0.06 -26.65
C VAL A 27 -6.18 0.50 -28.06
N ASP A 28 -6.21 1.80 -28.33
CA ASP A 28 -6.75 2.34 -29.59
C ASP A 28 -5.87 3.46 -30.17
N GLU A 29 -5.06 3.09 -31.16
CA GLU A 29 -4.10 3.97 -31.85
C GLU A 29 -3.15 4.71 -30.91
N VAL A 30 -2.50 3.97 -30.00
CA VAL A 30 -1.51 4.53 -29.09
C VAL A 30 -0.15 4.65 -29.78
N SER A 31 0.43 5.86 -29.78
CA SER A 31 1.81 6.11 -30.22
C SER A 31 2.66 6.66 -29.08
N LEU A 32 3.82 6.06 -28.83
CA LEU A 32 4.66 6.35 -27.68
C LEU A 32 6.11 5.92 -27.92
N THR A 33 7.07 6.65 -27.36
CA THR A 33 8.49 6.34 -27.46
C THR A 33 9.15 6.32 -26.08
N VAL A 34 10.09 5.39 -25.91
CA VAL A 34 10.96 5.27 -24.72
C VAL A 34 12.41 5.20 -25.17
N GLY A 35 13.22 6.13 -24.69
CA GLY A 35 14.66 6.18 -24.90
C GLY A 35 15.42 5.15 -24.04
N ALA A 36 16.67 4.90 -24.40
CA ALA A 36 17.58 4.12 -23.56
C ALA A 36 17.83 4.83 -22.22
N ARG A 37 17.80 4.06 -21.12
CA ARG A 37 17.93 4.54 -19.72
C ARG A 37 16.86 5.55 -19.28
N GLU A 38 15.73 5.56 -19.97
CA GLU A 38 14.59 6.39 -19.63
C GLU A 38 13.59 5.61 -18.75
N ASN A 39 13.16 6.26 -17.67
CA ASN A 39 11.98 5.85 -16.90
C ASN A 39 10.75 6.62 -17.38
N LEU A 40 9.76 5.90 -17.90
CA LEU A 40 8.48 6.44 -18.33
C LEU A 40 7.36 5.95 -17.41
N GLY A 41 6.58 6.86 -16.84
CA GLY A 41 5.37 6.53 -16.10
C GLY A 41 4.15 6.42 -17.01
N LEU A 42 3.33 5.39 -16.84
CA LEU A 42 2.03 5.25 -17.50
C LEU A 42 0.92 5.26 -16.43
N VAL A 43 0.15 6.35 -16.40
CA VAL A 43 -0.87 6.59 -15.37
C VAL A 43 -2.27 6.68 -15.97
N GLY A 44 -3.29 6.41 -15.17
CA GLY A 44 -4.69 6.52 -15.59
C GLY A 44 -5.62 5.72 -14.70
N GLU A 45 -6.93 5.89 -14.85
CA GLU A 45 -7.95 5.13 -14.12
C GLU A 45 -7.89 3.62 -14.47
N SER A 46 -8.35 2.75 -13.57
CA SER A 46 -8.44 1.31 -13.81
C SER A 46 -9.34 1.02 -15.01
N GLY A 47 -8.98 -0.02 -15.76
CA GLY A 47 -9.67 -0.38 -17.00
C GLY A 47 -9.41 0.56 -18.18
N CYS A 48 -8.55 1.59 -18.07
CA CYS A 48 -8.26 2.47 -19.20
C CYS A 48 -7.35 1.86 -20.28
N GLY A 49 -6.79 0.66 -20.06
CA GLY A 49 -5.98 -0.06 -21.05
C GLY A 49 -4.49 -0.24 -20.72
N LYS A 50 -4.00 0.27 -19.58
CA LYS A 50 -2.56 0.24 -19.23
C LYS A 50 -1.96 -1.16 -19.22
N THR A 51 -2.57 -2.09 -18.47
CA THR A 51 -2.14 -3.50 -18.43
C THR A 51 -2.25 -4.19 -19.79
N THR A 52 -3.25 -3.84 -20.61
CA THR A 52 -3.36 -4.36 -21.97
C THR A 52 -2.21 -3.84 -22.85
N LEU A 53 -1.84 -2.57 -22.73
CA LEU A 53 -0.67 -2.01 -23.40
C LEU A 53 0.60 -2.74 -22.96
N SER A 54 0.83 -2.89 -21.65
CA SER A 54 1.95 -3.65 -21.08
C SER A 54 2.04 -5.07 -21.63
N LYS A 55 0.94 -5.82 -21.64
CA LYS A 55 0.90 -7.19 -22.18
C LYS A 55 1.11 -7.24 -23.69
N SER A 56 0.67 -6.21 -24.42
CA SER A 56 0.88 -6.09 -25.86
C SER A 56 2.37 -5.92 -26.19
N LEU A 57 3.10 -5.14 -25.37
CA LEU A 57 4.55 -4.95 -25.51
C LEU A 57 5.36 -6.25 -25.39
N LEU A 58 4.87 -7.24 -24.64
CA LEU A 58 5.51 -8.56 -24.52
C LEU A 58 4.82 -9.65 -25.37
N ARG A 59 3.74 -9.30 -26.09
CA ARG A 59 2.86 -10.25 -26.80
C ARG A 59 2.33 -11.39 -25.92
N ILE A 60 2.02 -11.11 -24.66
CA ILE A 60 1.44 -12.06 -23.70
C ILE A 60 -0.05 -11.78 -23.42
N ILE A 61 -0.75 -11.30 -24.44
CA ILE A 61 -2.19 -11.05 -24.40
C ILE A 61 -2.97 -12.37 -24.45
N PRO A 62 -4.14 -12.48 -23.78
CA PRO A 62 -4.95 -13.70 -23.81
C PRO A 62 -5.54 -13.95 -25.21
N ASP A 63 -5.98 -15.18 -25.48
CA ASP A 63 -6.58 -15.58 -26.77
C ASP A 63 -7.83 -14.77 -27.16
N THR A 64 -8.49 -14.18 -26.17
CA THR A 64 -9.64 -13.28 -26.36
C THR A 64 -9.23 -11.89 -26.85
N ALA A 65 -7.94 -11.56 -26.93
CA ALA A 65 -7.42 -10.29 -27.39
C ALA A 65 -6.54 -10.45 -28.63
N ARG A 66 -6.52 -9.44 -29.49
CA ARG A 66 -5.64 -9.39 -30.66
C ARG A 66 -5.10 -7.99 -30.88
N ILE A 67 -3.83 -7.91 -31.28
CA ILE A 67 -3.26 -6.70 -31.87
C ILE A 67 -3.89 -6.57 -33.27
N THR A 68 -4.71 -5.53 -33.47
CA THR A 68 -5.48 -5.31 -34.70
C THR A 68 -4.79 -4.36 -35.67
N GLY A 69 -3.83 -3.56 -35.20
CA GLY A 69 -3.04 -2.65 -36.02
C GLY A 69 -1.92 -1.99 -35.24
N GLY A 70 -1.02 -1.33 -35.99
CA GLY A 70 0.16 -0.66 -35.46
C GLY A 70 1.39 -1.56 -35.37
N GLU A 71 2.50 -0.98 -34.95
CA GLU A 71 3.80 -1.63 -34.84
C GLU A 71 4.42 -1.41 -33.45
N ILE A 72 5.26 -2.35 -33.02
CA ILE A 72 6.03 -2.24 -31.78
C ILE A 72 7.49 -2.53 -32.12
N ARG A 73 8.34 -1.51 -32.19
CA ARG A 73 9.76 -1.66 -32.52
C ARG A 73 10.61 -1.60 -31.25
N LEU A 74 11.32 -2.68 -30.96
CA LEU A 74 12.30 -2.77 -29.87
C LEU A 74 13.71 -2.83 -30.48
N ASN A 75 14.59 -1.89 -30.15
CA ASN A 75 15.89 -1.72 -30.82
C ASN A 75 15.75 -1.68 -32.37
N GLY A 76 14.71 -1.02 -32.88
CA GLY A 76 14.41 -0.93 -34.31
C GLY A 76 13.82 -2.20 -34.94
N ARG A 77 13.67 -3.31 -34.20
CA ARG A 77 13.04 -4.54 -34.68
C ARG A 77 11.58 -4.58 -34.29
N ASP A 78 10.68 -4.69 -35.27
CA ASP A 78 9.26 -4.93 -34.99
C ASP A 78 9.02 -6.32 -34.37
N ILE A 79 8.43 -6.35 -33.18
CA ILE A 79 8.16 -7.59 -32.44
C ILE A 79 6.77 -8.17 -32.75
N VAL A 80 5.88 -7.40 -33.36
CA VAL A 80 4.53 -7.85 -33.74
C VAL A 80 4.61 -8.96 -34.78
N THR A 81 5.56 -8.87 -35.70
CA THR A 81 5.77 -9.82 -36.81
C THR A 81 6.65 -11.03 -36.48
N LEU A 82 7.29 -11.07 -35.31
CA LEU A 82 8.17 -12.17 -34.91
C LEU A 82 7.44 -13.49 -34.69
N LYS A 83 8.11 -14.61 -34.94
CA LYS A 83 7.64 -15.95 -34.57
C LYS A 83 7.86 -16.20 -33.07
N GLU A 84 7.11 -17.14 -32.49
CA GLU A 84 7.19 -17.45 -31.05
C GLU A 84 8.60 -17.80 -30.57
N ALA A 85 9.34 -18.63 -31.32
CA ALA A 85 10.72 -19.00 -30.98
C ALA A 85 11.70 -17.81 -31.02
N GLU A 86 11.38 -16.75 -31.76
CA GLU A 86 12.17 -15.50 -31.77
C GLU A 86 11.76 -14.60 -30.59
N LEU A 87 10.46 -14.54 -30.28
CA LEU A 87 9.96 -13.85 -29.08
C LEU A 87 10.55 -14.40 -27.79
N ASP A 88 10.72 -15.72 -27.68
CA ASP A 88 11.34 -16.34 -26.49
C ASP A 88 12.78 -15.87 -26.24
N ARG A 89 13.47 -15.42 -27.30
CA ARG A 89 14.82 -14.83 -27.19
C ARG A 89 14.80 -13.35 -26.85
N VAL A 90 13.70 -12.66 -27.14
CA VAL A 90 13.49 -11.24 -26.84
C VAL A 90 12.95 -11.07 -25.41
N ARG A 91 11.97 -11.89 -25.02
CA ARG A 91 11.44 -11.96 -23.66
C ARG A 91 12.55 -12.36 -22.69
N TRP A 92 12.49 -11.79 -21.49
CA TRP A 92 13.49 -11.90 -20.42
C TRP A 92 14.85 -11.23 -20.70
N ARG A 93 15.40 -11.36 -21.93
CA ARG A 93 16.73 -10.84 -22.28
C ARG A 93 16.74 -9.39 -22.75
N GLU A 94 15.76 -8.97 -23.54
CA GLU A 94 15.65 -7.60 -24.03
C GLU A 94 14.52 -6.84 -23.33
N ILE A 95 13.39 -7.51 -23.11
CA ILE A 95 12.23 -6.98 -22.38
C ILE A 95 11.75 -7.98 -21.33
N SER A 96 11.50 -7.52 -20.11
CA SER A 96 10.87 -8.32 -19.05
C SER A 96 9.71 -7.56 -18.42
N MET A 97 8.91 -8.28 -17.62
CA MET A 97 7.75 -7.71 -16.93
C MET A 97 7.75 -8.10 -15.46
N ILE A 98 7.46 -7.13 -14.59
CA ILE A 98 7.02 -7.35 -13.22
C ILE A 98 5.49 -7.28 -13.29
N ALA A 99 4.83 -8.44 -13.24
CA ALA A 99 3.38 -8.53 -13.47
C ALA A 99 2.55 -8.00 -12.29
N GLN A 100 1.36 -7.47 -12.61
CA GLN A 100 0.35 -7.10 -11.62
C GLN A 100 -0.02 -8.32 -10.75
N SER A 101 -0.15 -8.11 -9.44
CA SER A 101 -0.37 -9.20 -8.47
C SER A 101 0.73 -10.27 -8.52
N ALA A 102 1.99 -9.82 -8.57
CA ALA A 102 3.19 -10.65 -8.42
C ALA A 102 3.12 -11.65 -7.24
N MET A 103 2.35 -11.32 -6.20
CA MET A 103 1.97 -12.21 -5.08
C MET A 103 1.39 -13.58 -5.49
N ASN A 104 0.72 -13.64 -6.65
CA ASN A 104 0.11 -14.83 -7.25
C ASN A 104 0.89 -15.35 -8.47
N SER A 105 1.98 -14.68 -8.86
CA SER A 105 2.77 -15.06 -10.05
C SER A 105 3.80 -16.15 -9.77
N LEU A 106 4.15 -16.35 -8.49
CA LEU A 106 5.04 -17.44 -8.08
C LEU A 106 4.27 -18.74 -7.96
N ASP A 107 4.86 -19.83 -8.47
CA ASP A 107 4.27 -21.15 -8.31
C ASP A 107 4.37 -21.60 -6.83
N PRO A 108 3.24 -21.87 -6.15
CA PRO A 108 3.25 -22.20 -4.72
C PRO A 108 3.88 -23.57 -4.40
N VAL A 109 4.08 -24.46 -5.38
CA VAL A 109 4.65 -25.80 -5.17
C VAL A 109 6.16 -25.88 -5.36
N TYR A 110 6.79 -24.83 -5.90
CA TYR A 110 8.23 -24.73 -6.06
C TYR A 110 8.83 -23.70 -5.10
N THR A 111 10.09 -23.91 -4.72
CA THR A 111 10.85 -22.92 -3.95
C THR A 111 11.22 -21.71 -4.83
N ALA A 112 11.48 -20.57 -4.19
CA ALA A 112 11.88 -19.37 -4.92
C ALA A 112 13.14 -19.60 -5.78
N GLY A 113 14.13 -20.33 -5.25
CA GLY A 113 15.37 -20.65 -5.96
C GLY A 113 15.15 -21.60 -7.14
N GLU A 114 14.25 -22.57 -7.05
CA GLU A 114 13.95 -23.48 -8.18
C GLU A 114 13.38 -22.72 -9.39
N GLN A 115 12.45 -21.78 -9.14
CA GLN A 115 11.85 -20.96 -10.19
C GLN A 115 12.89 -20.04 -10.88
N MET A 116 13.85 -19.52 -10.10
CA MET A 116 14.97 -18.74 -10.66
C MET A 116 15.93 -19.58 -11.48
N ILE A 117 16.29 -20.75 -10.98
CA ILE A 117 17.19 -21.68 -11.66
C ILE A 117 16.59 -22.10 -12.99
N GLU A 118 15.31 -22.49 -13.01
CA GLU A 118 14.61 -22.85 -14.24
C GLU A 118 14.71 -21.74 -15.29
N THR A 119 14.37 -20.52 -14.90
CA THR A 119 14.45 -19.34 -15.78
C THR A 119 15.86 -19.14 -16.35
N LEU A 120 16.89 -19.20 -15.50
CA LEU A 120 18.29 -19.03 -15.90
C LEU A 120 18.74 -20.16 -16.84
N GLN A 121 18.45 -21.41 -16.51
CA GLN A 121 18.87 -22.57 -17.29
C GLN A 121 18.22 -22.58 -18.68
N VAL A 122 16.91 -22.36 -18.76
CA VAL A 122 16.13 -22.35 -20.01
C VAL A 122 16.66 -21.28 -20.97
N HIS A 123 17.00 -20.10 -20.46
CA HIS A 123 17.36 -18.97 -21.31
C HIS A 123 18.86 -18.73 -21.49
N THR A 124 19.78 -19.38 -20.76
CA THR A 124 21.24 -19.11 -20.89
C THR A 124 22.10 -20.36 -21.04
N GLY A 125 21.57 -21.56 -20.74
CA GLY A 125 22.36 -22.79 -20.73
C GLY A 125 23.26 -22.96 -19.50
N MET A 126 23.13 -22.10 -18.48
CA MET A 126 23.85 -22.22 -17.22
C MET A 126 23.66 -23.61 -16.57
N THR A 127 24.70 -24.11 -15.93
CA THR A 127 24.58 -25.27 -15.04
C THR A 127 23.76 -24.90 -13.80
N ARG A 128 23.20 -25.91 -13.12
CA ARG A 128 22.42 -25.67 -11.89
C ARG A 128 23.23 -24.94 -10.82
N GLN A 129 24.53 -25.22 -10.72
CA GLN A 129 25.41 -24.58 -9.73
C GLN A 129 25.65 -23.10 -10.05
N GLU A 130 25.89 -22.76 -11.32
CA GLU A 130 26.03 -21.37 -11.76
C GLU A 130 24.73 -20.59 -11.57
N ALA A 131 23.59 -21.21 -11.93
CA ALA A 131 22.28 -20.61 -11.75
C ALA A 131 21.93 -20.38 -10.27
N TRP A 132 22.32 -21.31 -9.38
CA TRP A 132 22.16 -21.13 -7.93
C TRP A 132 22.95 -19.91 -7.43
N ARG A 133 24.25 -19.83 -7.75
CA ARG A 133 25.09 -18.69 -7.36
C ARG A 133 24.56 -17.37 -7.90
N ARG A 134 24.11 -17.36 -9.16
CA ARG A 134 23.49 -16.17 -9.77
C ARG A 134 22.20 -15.78 -9.05
N SER A 135 21.42 -16.75 -8.57
CA SER A 135 20.21 -16.49 -7.79
C SER A 135 20.52 -15.89 -6.42
N GLU A 136 21.63 -16.30 -5.79
CA GLU A 136 22.12 -15.69 -4.54
C GLU A 136 22.51 -14.22 -4.74
N GLU A 137 23.24 -13.91 -5.82
CA GLU A 137 23.58 -12.54 -6.21
C GLU A 137 22.34 -11.67 -6.44
N LEU A 138 21.34 -12.22 -7.15
CA LEU A 138 20.08 -11.53 -7.44
C LEU A 138 19.27 -11.29 -6.16
N PHE A 139 19.21 -12.25 -5.24
CA PHE A 139 18.58 -12.09 -3.93
C PHE A 139 19.23 -10.94 -3.15
N LEU A 140 20.56 -10.91 -3.08
CA LEU A 140 21.28 -9.81 -2.44
C LEU A 140 20.99 -8.47 -3.13
N MET A 141 20.93 -8.44 -4.46
CA MET A 141 20.62 -7.24 -5.24
C MET A 141 19.24 -6.68 -4.92
N VAL A 142 18.24 -7.54 -4.69
CA VAL A 142 16.89 -7.12 -4.27
C VAL A 142 16.73 -7.05 -2.74
N GLY A 143 17.84 -7.07 -2.00
CA GLY A 143 17.84 -6.98 -0.53
C GLY A 143 17.11 -8.13 0.17
N LEU A 144 17.19 -9.35 -0.37
CA LEU A 144 16.74 -10.58 0.25
C LEU A 144 17.94 -11.41 0.73
N ASP A 145 17.78 -12.06 1.88
CA ASP A 145 18.74 -13.05 2.37
C ASP A 145 18.79 -14.27 1.43
N PRO A 146 19.97 -14.65 0.87
CA PRO A 146 20.13 -15.87 0.07
C PRO A 146 19.61 -17.15 0.74
N GLY A 147 19.59 -17.21 2.08
CA GLY A 147 18.98 -18.31 2.82
C GLY A 147 17.51 -18.56 2.46
N ARG A 148 16.81 -17.54 1.93
CA ARG A 148 15.41 -17.61 1.51
C ARG A 148 15.19 -18.23 0.13
N LEU A 149 16.24 -18.57 -0.63
CA LEU A 149 16.08 -19.31 -1.89
C LEU A 149 15.36 -20.65 -1.72
N ARG A 150 15.48 -21.26 -0.53
CA ARG A 150 14.80 -22.52 -0.20
C ARG A 150 13.38 -22.34 0.34
N ALA A 151 12.91 -21.10 0.48
CA ALA A 151 11.57 -20.83 0.96
C ALA A 151 10.54 -21.02 -0.17
N TYR A 152 9.39 -21.57 0.19
CA TYR A 152 8.22 -21.58 -0.68
C TYR A 152 7.50 -20.22 -0.63
N PRO A 153 6.73 -19.83 -1.67
CA PRO A 153 6.02 -18.56 -1.67
C PRO A 153 5.15 -18.33 -0.42
N HIS A 154 4.43 -19.37 0.05
CA HIS A 154 3.59 -19.27 1.25
C HIS A 154 4.36 -19.02 2.56
N GLN A 155 5.68 -19.19 2.56
CA GLN A 155 6.57 -18.91 3.70
C GLN A 155 7.19 -17.51 3.64
N LEU A 156 7.01 -16.79 2.52
CA LEU A 156 7.52 -15.45 2.30
C LEU A 156 6.43 -14.42 2.59
N SER A 157 6.82 -13.27 3.16
CA SER A 157 5.95 -12.11 3.30
C SER A 157 5.61 -11.52 1.92
N GLY A 158 4.62 -10.63 1.85
CA GLY A 158 4.23 -10.03 0.57
C GLY A 158 5.36 -9.24 -0.10
N GLY A 159 6.06 -8.41 0.67
CA GLY A 159 7.25 -7.70 0.19
C GLY A 159 8.37 -8.64 -0.26
N MET A 160 8.56 -9.78 0.44
CA MET A 160 9.54 -10.78 0.02
C MET A 160 9.17 -11.43 -1.31
N ARG A 161 7.91 -11.83 -1.51
CA ARG A 161 7.46 -12.39 -2.79
C ARG A 161 7.64 -11.37 -3.92
N GLN A 162 7.33 -10.10 -3.67
CA GLN A 162 7.54 -9.04 -4.65
C GLN A 162 9.02 -8.93 -5.06
N ARG A 163 9.94 -8.93 -4.08
CA ARG A 163 11.38 -8.91 -4.34
C ARG A 163 11.85 -10.14 -5.11
N VAL A 164 11.29 -11.33 -4.85
CA VAL A 164 11.57 -12.53 -5.66
C VAL A 164 11.13 -12.33 -7.12
N VAL A 165 9.95 -11.75 -7.37
CA VAL A 165 9.49 -11.47 -8.73
C VAL A 165 10.36 -10.41 -9.42
N ILE A 166 10.82 -9.39 -8.70
CA ILE A 166 11.79 -8.41 -9.22
C ILE A 166 13.11 -9.11 -9.58
N ALA A 167 13.62 -9.97 -8.70
CA ALA A 167 14.84 -10.74 -8.97
C ALA A 167 14.70 -11.64 -10.21
N LEU A 168 13.53 -12.27 -10.40
CA LEU A 168 13.20 -13.03 -11.60
C LEU A 168 13.23 -12.11 -12.83
N ALA A 169 12.53 -10.98 -12.81
CA ALA A 169 12.46 -10.03 -13.93
C ALA A 169 13.84 -9.48 -14.34
N LEU A 170 14.80 -9.46 -13.41
CA LEU A 170 16.18 -9.02 -13.60
C LEU A 170 17.17 -10.15 -13.91
N ALA A 171 16.72 -11.40 -13.90
CA ALA A 171 17.61 -12.56 -13.96
C ALA A 171 18.58 -12.53 -15.15
N LEU A 172 18.10 -12.03 -16.30
CA LEU A 172 18.86 -11.93 -17.54
C LEU A 172 19.29 -10.50 -17.92
N ASN A 173 19.19 -9.55 -17.00
CA ASN A 173 19.55 -8.14 -17.20
C ASN A 173 18.91 -7.50 -18.46
N PRO A 174 17.56 -7.42 -18.52
CA PRO A 174 16.83 -6.90 -19.67
C PRO A 174 17.14 -5.42 -19.95
N LYS A 175 17.04 -4.98 -21.20
CA LYS A 175 17.19 -3.56 -21.55
C LYS A 175 15.96 -2.74 -21.13
N LEU A 176 14.77 -3.32 -21.19
CA LEU A 176 13.51 -2.69 -20.82
C LEU A 176 12.76 -3.54 -19.79
N ILE A 177 12.28 -2.90 -18.72
CA ILE A 177 11.44 -3.54 -17.70
C ILE A 177 10.08 -2.85 -17.72
N VAL A 178 9.02 -3.63 -17.93
CA VAL A 178 7.64 -3.17 -17.76
C VAL A 178 7.17 -3.53 -16.36
N ALA A 179 7.07 -2.56 -15.47
CA ALA A 179 6.64 -2.76 -14.09
C ALA A 179 5.16 -2.40 -13.96
N ASP A 180 4.29 -3.42 -13.96
CA ASP A 180 2.84 -3.24 -13.90
C ASP A 180 2.32 -3.35 -12.47
N GLU A 181 2.05 -2.19 -11.86
CA GLU A 181 1.61 -2.06 -10.47
C GLU A 181 2.53 -2.81 -9.47
N PRO A 182 3.87 -2.54 -9.50
CA PRO A 182 4.87 -3.36 -8.81
C PRO A 182 4.83 -3.24 -7.28
N THR A 183 4.08 -2.30 -6.72
CA THR A 183 4.03 -2.02 -5.28
C THR A 183 2.63 -2.12 -4.70
N THR A 184 1.63 -2.51 -5.49
CA THR A 184 0.25 -2.63 -5.04
C THR A 184 0.11 -3.68 -3.92
N ALA A 185 -0.74 -3.39 -2.93
CA ALA A 185 -1.00 -4.23 -1.76
C ALA A 185 0.20 -4.42 -0.80
N LEU A 186 1.20 -3.54 -0.86
CA LEU A 186 2.31 -3.46 0.09
C LEU A 186 2.15 -2.21 0.97
N ASP A 187 2.67 -2.27 2.19
CA ASP A 187 2.72 -1.08 3.04
C ASP A 187 3.72 -0.04 2.51
N VAL A 188 3.55 1.22 2.93
CA VAL A 188 4.32 2.35 2.42
C VAL A 188 5.83 2.20 2.58
N VAL A 189 6.30 1.54 3.65
CA VAL A 189 7.74 1.38 3.93
C VAL A 189 8.34 0.32 3.02
N VAL A 190 7.64 -0.81 2.86
CA VAL A 190 8.05 -1.86 1.92
C VAL A 190 8.00 -1.35 0.47
N GLN A 191 6.96 -0.60 0.10
CA GLN A 191 6.86 0.07 -1.19
C GLN A 191 8.07 0.99 -1.44
N ASP A 192 8.39 1.90 -0.52
CA ASP A 192 9.55 2.79 -0.62
C ASP A 192 10.86 2.01 -0.84
N GLY A 193 11.06 0.96 -0.05
CA GLY A 193 12.24 0.09 -0.19
C GLY A 193 12.33 -0.58 -1.56
N ILE A 194 11.21 -1.05 -2.13
CA ILE A 194 11.19 -1.67 -3.46
C ILE A 194 11.50 -0.65 -4.56
N ILE A 195 10.95 0.56 -4.46
CA ILE A 195 11.18 1.62 -5.44
C ILE A 195 12.63 2.06 -5.47
N LYS A 196 13.24 2.27 -4.28
CA LYS A 196 14.67 2.54 -4.16
C LYS A 196 15.51 1.44 -4.78
N GLN A 197 15.16 0.18 -4.55
CA GLN A 197 15.85 -0.95 -5.17
C GLN A 197 15.74 -0.92 -6.70
N LEU A 198 14.56 -0.64 -7.25
CA LEU A 198 14.39 -0.50 -8.70
C LEU A 198 15.22 0.65 -9.27
N GLU A 199 15.32 1.78 -8.58
CA GLU A 199 16.19 2.89 -8.98
C GLU A 199 17.67 2.53 -8.91
N GLU A 200 18.12 1.87 -7.85
CA GLU A 200 19.51 1.42 -7.72
C GLU A 200 19.88 0.42 -8.81
N ILE A 201 18.98 -0.52 -9.09
CA ILE A 201 19.12 -1.48 -10.18
C ILE A 201 19.21 -0.75 -11.51
N GLN A 202 18.32 0.22 -11.77
CA GLN A 202 18.33 1.02 -12.99
C GLN A 202 19.65 1.79 -13.15
N LYS A 203 20.14 2.42 -12.07
CA LYS A 203 21.43 3.15 -12.05
C LYS A 203 22.62 2.23 -12.33
N ARG A 204 22.61 1.00 -11.82
CA ARG A 204 23.73 0.03 -11.97
C ARG A 204 23.71 -0.69 -13.32
N SER A 205 22.53 -1.09 -13.77
CA SER A 205 22.36 -1.99 -14.92
C SER A 205 22.02 -1.23 -16.21
N GLY A 206 21.61 0.03 -16.12
CA GLY A 206 21.39 0.91 -17.28
C GLY A 206 20.16 0.55 -18.10
N ASN A 207 19.16 -0.09 -17.49
CA ASN A 207 17.89 -0.47 -18.10
C ASN A 207 16.97 0.76 -18.21
N SER A 208 15.98 0.69 -19.10
CA SER A 208 14.81 1.58 -19.12
C SER A 208 13.65 0.93 -18.36
N ILE A 209 12.80 1.74 -17.74
CA ILE A 209 11.63 1.24 -16.99
C ILE A 209 10.36 1.91 -17.50
N ILE A 210 9.35 1.12 -17.87
CA ILE A 210 7.97 1.60 -18.00
C ILE A 210 7.26 1.26 -16.70
N LEU A 211 7.01 2.26 -15.87
CA LEU A 211 6.29 2.11 -14.62
C LEU A 211 4.80 2.35 -14.86
N VAL A 212 4.01 1.29 -14.82
CA VAL A 212 2.55 1.38 -14.87
C VAL A 212 2.01 1.41 -13.46
N THR A 213 1.31 2.47 -13.10
CA THR A 213 0.76 2.65 -11.75
C THR A 213 -0.46 3.55 -11.78
N HIS A 214 -1.30 3.45 -10.75
CA HIS A 214 -2.35 4.41 -10.47
C HIS A 214 -1.92 5.45 -9.41
N ASP A 215 -0.78 5.26 -8.77
CA ASP A 215 -0.18 6.22 -7.84
C ASP A 215 0.69 7.23 -8.61
N VAL A 216 0.15 8.44 -8.79
CA VAL A 216 0.84 9.53 -9.48
C VAL A 216 2.06 10.03 -8.71
N SER A 217 2.08 9.93 -7.38
CA SER A 217 3.22 10.41 -6.58
C SER A 217 4.46 9.56 -6.79
N LEU A 218 4.26 8.26 -7.04
CA LEU A 218 5.36 7.38 -7.42
C LEU A 218 5.97 7.75 -8.79
N VAL A 219 5.12 8.15 -9.75
CA VAL A 219 5.59 8.61 -11.06
C VAL A 219 6.33 9.93 -10.96
N ALA A 220 5.85 10.84 -10.13
CA ALA A 220 6.52 12.11 -9.83
C ALA A 220 7.96 11.90 -9.32
N GLU A 221 8.18 10.86 -8.53
CA GLU A 221 9.46 10.54 -7.91
C GLU A 221 10.42 9.78 -8.85
N MET A 222 9.93 8.75 -9.56
CA MET A 222 10.80 7.79 -10.25
C MET A 222 10.96 8.04 -11.77
N CYS A 223 10.04 8.77 -12.39
CA CYS A 223 9.95 8.85 -13.85
C CYS A 223 10.45 10.19 -14.41
N HIS A 224 11.09 10.14 -15.57
CA HIS A 224 11.54 11.33 -16.31
C HIS A 224 10.39 11.93 -17.14
N ARG A 225 9.56 11.06 -17.70
CA ARG A 225 8.38 11.38 -18.51
C ARG A 225 7.17 10.63 -17.99
N VAL A 226 5.99 11.17 -18.27
CA VAL A 226 4.71 10.55 -17.95
C VAL A 226 3.80 10.55 -19.17
N ALA A 227 3.07 9.45 -19.35
CA ALA A 227 1.99 9.29 -20.30
C ALA A 227 0.69 9.01 -19.53
N VAL A 228 -0.30 9.88 -19.72
CA VAL A 228 -1.62 9.80 -19.07
C VAL A 228 -2.59 9.13 -20.02
N MET A 229 -3.14 7.98 -19.64
CA MET A 229 -4.00 7.14 -20.47
C MET A 229 -5.46 7.17 -19.98
N TYR A 230 -6.39 7.33 -20.92
CA TYR A 230 -7.84 7.27 -20.67
C TYR A 230 -8.57 6.57 -21.82
N ALA A 231 -9.45 5.63 -21.48
CA ALA A 231 -10.31 4.92 -22.42
C ALA A 231 -9.59 4.41 -23.69
N GLY A 232 -8.48 3.71 -23.50
CA GLY A 232 -7.69 3.11 -24.59
C GLY A 232 -6.68 4.04 -25.25
N ARG A 233 -6.60 5.31 -24.87
CA ARG A 233 -5.81 6.34 -25.57
C ARG A 233 -4.92 7.14 -24.64
N LEU A 234 -3.85 7.72 -25.20
CA LEU A 234 -3.03 8.71 -24.50
C LEU A 234 -3.70 10.08 -24.58
N MET A 235 -3.92 10.70 -23.42
CA MET A 235 -4.53 12.02 -23.29
C MET A 235 -3.48 13.12 -23.16
N GLU A 236 -2.34 12.80 -22.56
CA GLU A 236 -1.24 13.74 -22.35
C GLU A 236 0.08 12.99 -22.17
N VAL A 237 1.15 13.49 -22.78
CA VAL A 237 2.51 12.94 -22.66
C VAL A 237 3.48 14.10 -22.56
N GLY A 238 4.37 14.10 -21.57
CA GLY A 238 5.37 15.15 -21.38
C GLY A 238 6.41 14.76 -20.36
N THR A 239 7.31 15.69 -20.01
CA THR A 239 8.16 15.48 -18.83
C THR A 239 7.30 15.45 -17.57
N THR A 240 7.80 14.77 -16.54
CA THR A 240 7.10 14.68 -15.26
C THR A 240 6.84 16.06 -14.67
N ASP A 241 7.78 16.99 -14.77
CA ASP A 241 7.62 18.36 -14.28
C ASP A 241 6.50 19.12 -15.02
N GLU A 242 6.50 19.08 -16.36
CA GLU A 242 5.48 19.74 -17.19
C GLU A 242 4.08 19.22 -16.90
N VAL A 243 3.90 17.90 -16.84
CA VAL A 243 2.56 17.31 -16.68
C VAL A 243 2.02 17.52 -15.26
N PHE A 244 2.87 17.49 -14.23
CA PHE A 244 2.43 17.69 -12.84
C PHE A 244 2.19 19.17 -12.50
N ASN A 245 3.04 20.08 -12.98
CA ASN A 245 2.94 21.51 -12.65
C ASN A 245 2.11 22.31 -13.67
N HIS A 246 2.11 21.88 -14.93
CA HIS A 246 1.46 22.58 -16.04
C HIS A 246 0.59 21.64 -16.89
N PRO A 247 -0.31 20.83 -16.30
CA PRO A 247 -1.16 19.91 -17.05
C PRO A 247 -1.95 20.65 -18.13
N ALA A 248 -1.96 20.09 -19.33
CA ALA A 248 -2.61 20.64 -20.52
C ALA A 248 -3.98 20.00 -20.80
N HIS A 249 -4.25 18.80 -20.28
CA HIS A 249 -5.50 18.10 -20.49
C HIS A 249 -6.41 18.18 -19.25
N PRO A 250 -7.72 18.51 -19.38
CA PRO A 250 -8.66 18.55 -18.25
C PRO A 250 -8.75 17.26 -17.42
N TYR A 251 -8.66 16.09 -18.08
CA TYR A 251 -8.57 14.80 -17.38
C TYR A 251 -7.34 14.72 -16.46
N THR A 252 -6.15 15.12 -16.95
CA THR A 252 -4.93 15.16 -16.14
C THR A 252 -5.09 16.09 -14.95
N MET A 253 -5.69 17.28 -15.16
CA MET A 253 -6.00 18.22 -14.07
C MET A 253 -6.88 17.56 -13.00
N GLY A 254 -7.97 16.89 -13.41
CA GLY A 254 -8.86 16.18 -12.49
C GLY A 254 -8.18 15.02 -11.76
N LEU A 255 -7.31 14.27 -12.46
CA LEU A 255 -6.58 13.15 -11.89
C LEU A 255 -5.61 13.62 -10.80
N LEU A 256 -4.85 14.68 -11.08
CA LEU A 256 -3.89 15.26 -10.13
C LEU A 256 -4.60 15.91 -8.93
N ASN A 257 -5.71 16.62 -9.16
CA ASN A 257 -6.47 17.28 -8.09
C ASN A 257 -7.25 16.29 -7.19
N ALA A 258 -7.47 15.06 -7.67
CA ALA A 258 -8.16 14.01 -6.91
C ALA A 258 -7.26 13.26 -5.93
N TYR A 259 -5.95 13.48 -5.98
CA TYR A 259 -4.99 12.80 -5.12
C TYR A 259 -4.69 13.62 -3.86
N PRO A 260 -4.94 13.08 -2.64
CA PRO A 260 -4.50 13.73 -1.41
C PRO A 260 -2.98 13.61 -1.26
N THR A 261 -2.28 14.72 -1.08
CA THR A 261 -0.85 14.72 -0.71
C THR A 261 -0.70 15.09 0.75
N LEU A 262 0.46 14.78 1.35
CA LEU A 262 0.75 15.28 2.69
C LEU A 262 0.75 16.81 2.70
N GLU A 263 1.20 17.48 1.64
CA GLU A 263 1.30 18.93 1.56
C GLU A 263 -0.06 19.64 1.35
N SER A 264 -1.00 19.02 0.62
CA SER A 264 -2.24 19.65 0.16
C SER A 264 -3.53 19.01 0.69
N ALA A 265 -3.47 18.14 1.71
CA ALA A 265 -4.65 17.50 2.31
C ALA A 265 -5.66 18.46 3.00
N ARG A 266 -5.57 19.78 2.76
CA ARG A 266 -6.49 20.79 3.29
C ARG A 266 -7.53 21.15 2.22
N GLY A 267 -8.79 20.81 2.47
CA GLY A 267 -9.91 21.19 1.57
C GLY A 267 -10.89 20.05 1.35
N GLU A 268 -11.75 20.16 0.35
CA GLU A 268 -12.49 19.03 -0.21
C GLU A 268 -11.72 18.54 -1.44
N LEU A 269 -11.47 17.22 -1.54
CA LEU A 269 -10.77 16.65 -2.70
C LEU A 269 -11.66 16.76 -3.93
N VAL A 270 -11.04 17.11 -5.06
CA VAL A 270 -11.70 17.07 -6.36
C VAL A 270 -12.02 15.62 -6.71
N SER A 271 -13.25 15.32 -7.11
CA SER A 271 -13.63 14.01 -7.62
C SER A 271 -14.19 14.17 -9.03
N ILE A 272 -13.62 13.42 -9.98
CA ILE A 272 -14.11 13.41 -11.36
C ILE A 272 -15.44 12.62 -11.40
N PRO A 273 -16.57 13.26 -11.71
CA PRO A 273 -17.87 12.63 -11.61
C PRO A 273 -18.12 11.58 -12.68
N GLY A 274 -19.07 10.69 -12.40
CA GLY A 274 -19.50 9.63 -13.31
C GLY A 274 -18.48 8.49 -13.44
N ALA A 275 -18.75 7.59 -14.37
CA ALA A 275 -17.89 6.45 -14.70
C ALA A 275 -17.22 6.64 -16.07
N PRO A 276 -16.07 6.00 -16.31
CA PRO A 276 -15.47 5.87 -17.65
C PRO A 276 -16.48 5.38 -18.69
N PRO A 277 -16.29 5.74 -19.98
CA PRO A 277 -17.12 5.23 -21.05
C PRO A 277 -16.93 3.71 -21.22
N ASP A 278 -17.96 3.04 -21.73
CA ASP A 278 -17.87 1.64 -22.14
C ASP A 278 -17.00 1.53 -23.40
N LEU A 279 -15.88 0.82 -23.29
CA LEU A 279 -14.92 0.61 -24.38
C LEU A 279 -15.45 -0.31 -25.49
N ALA A 280 -16.60 -0.96 -25.28
CA ALA A 280 -17.32 -1.66 -26.35
C ALA A 280 -18.09 -0.70 -27.28
N THR A 281 -18.38 0.51 -26.80
CA THR A 281 -19.13 1.51 -27.56
C THR A 281 -18.19 2.39 -28.36
N ARG A 282 -18.52 2.65 -29.63
CA ARG A 282 -17.73 3.57 -30.46
C ARG A 282 -17.93 5.01 -29.99
N ILE A 283 -16.82 5.67 -29.66
CA ILE A 283 -16.80 7.08 -29.25
C ILE A 283 -16.41 7.95 -30.45
N PRO A 284 -17.28 8.84 -30.95
CA PRO A 284 -16.98 9.69 -32.12
C PRO A 284 -15.99 10.83 -31.79
N GLY A 285 -16.13 11.45 -30.62
CA GLY A 285 -15.31 12.59 -30.19
C GLY A 285 -14.19 12.26 -29.19
N CYS A 286 -13.90 13.22 -28.30
CA CYS A 286 -13.04 13.05 -27.14
C CYS A 286 -13.65 12.04 -26.16
N PRO A 287 -12.92 10.99 -25.74
CA PRO A 287 -13.43 10.00 -24.80
C PRO A 287 -13.80 10.59 -23.43
N PHE A 288 -13.22 11.72 -23.05
CA PHE A 288 -13.47 12.38 -21.77
C PHE A 288 -14.59 13.43 -21.81
N ALA A 289 -15.20 13.71 -22.98
CA ALA A 289 -16.13 14.81 -23.15
C ALA A 289 -17.35 14.77 -22.21
N GLU A 290 -17.82 13.58 -21.85
CA GLU A 290 -18.99 13.41 -20.96
C GLU A 290 -18.69 13.63 -19.47
N ARG A 291 -17.41 13.75 -19.10
CA ARG A 291 -16.94 14.01 -17.71
C ARG A 291 -16.14 15.31 -17.60
N CYS A 292 -15.81 15.94 -18.73
CA CYS A 292 -15.05 17.17 -18.76
C CYS A 292 -15.96 18.38 -18.51
N PRO A 293 -15.70 19.21 -17.48
CA PRO A 293 -16.50 20.40 -17.21
C PRO A 293 -16.32 21.50 -18.28
N PHE A 294 -15.29 21.40 -19.11
CA PHE A 294 -14.98 22.35 -20.19
C PHE A 294 -15.38 21.82 -21.58
N ALA A 295 -16.13 20.71 -21.66
CA ALA A 295 -16.44 20.08 -22.94
C ALA A 295 -17.43 20.87 -23.81
N THR A 296 -16.94 21.31 -24.97
CA THR A 296 -17.73 21.92 -26.04
C THR A 296 -18.38 20.87 -26.94
N GLU A 297 -19.21 21.30 -27.90
CA GLU A 297 -19.84 20.37 -28.86
C GLU A 297 -18.83 19.73 -29.81
N LEU A 298 -17.76 20.45 -30.15
CA LEU A 298 -16.62 19.91 -30.91
C LEU A 298 -16.00 18.70 -30.20
N CYS A 299 -15.86 18.76 -28.87
CA CYS A 299 -15.34 17.65 -28.08
C CYS A 299 -16.18 16.38 -28.18
N ARG A 300 -17.49 16.47 -28.50
CA ARG A 300 -18.39 15.31 -28.56
C ARG A 300 -18.48 14.70 -29.95
N THR A 301 -18.28 15.52 -30.97
CA THR A 301 -18.49 15.17 -32.37
C THR A 301 -17.18 14.84 -33.08
N GLU A 302 -16.07 15.44 -32.67
CA GLU A 302 -14.77 15.30 -33.32
C GLU A 302 -13.69 14.84 -32.34
N ARG A 303 -12.86 13.91 -32.82
CA ARG A 303 -11.72 13.39 -32.06
C ARG A 303 -10.64 14.48 -31.94
N PRO A 304 -10.12 14.75 -30.73
CA PRO A 304 -9.05 15.73 -30.57
C PRO A 304 -7.75 15.23 -31.22
N PRO A 305 -7.03 16.09 -31.97
CA PRO A 305 -5.68 15.78 -32.42
C PRO A 305 -4.69 15.81 -31.24
N GLU A 306 -3.53 15.17 -31.40
CA GLU A 306 -2.40 15.39 -30.49
C GLU A 306 -1.79 16.77 -30.76
N ILE A 307 -2.01 17.72 -29.84
CA ILE A 307 -1.46 19.06 -29.91
C ILE A 307 -0.19 19.11 -29.08
N GLU A 308 0.93 19.46 -29.69
CA GLU A 308 2.15 19.82 -28.97
C GLU A 308 1.98 21.23 -28.38
N VAL A 309 1.98 21.31 -27.03
CA VAL A 309 1.84 22.56 -26.27
C VAL A 309 3.20 23.20 -26.01
N GLU A 310 4.21 22.36 -25.76
CA GLU A 310 5.64 22.70 -25.63
C GLU A 310 6.45 21.55 -26.25
N PRO A 311 7.72 21.75 -26.64
CA PRO A 311 8.53 20.70 -27.25
C PRO A 311 8.57 19.40 -26.44
N GLY A 312 8.00 18.32 -26.97
CA GLY A 312 7.89 17.03 -26.28
C GLY A 312 6.71 16.87 -25.31
N HIS A 313 5.95 17.94 -25.04
CA HIS A 313 4.71 17.93 -24.26
C HIS A 313 3.49 18.00 -25.19
N ARG A 314 2.78 16.89 -25.31
CA ARG A 314 1.63 16.70 -26.20
C ARG A 314 0.37 16.42 -25.41
N SER A 315 -0.76 16.95 -25.87
CA SER A 315 -2.08 16.75 -25.27
C SER A 315 -3.13 16.48 -26.33
N ALA A 316 -3.94 15.44 -26.14
CA ALA A 316 -5.10 15.11 -26.96
C ALA A 316 -6.35 15.92 -26.52
N CYS A 317 -6.22 17.25 -26.47
CA CYS A 317 -7.30 18.18 -26.15
C CYS A 317 -7.42 19.22 -27.27
N HIS A 318 -8.65 19.45 -27.77
CA HIS A 318 -8.92 20.52 -28.76
C HIS A 318 -8.44 21.91 -28.30
N TYR A 319 -8.42 22.13 -26.99
CA TYR A 319 -8.09 23.42 -26.36
C TYR A 319 -6.82 23.34 -25.50
N ALA A 320 -5.87 22.45 -25.84
CA ALA A 320 -4.65 22.25 -25.06
C ALA A 320 -3.85 23.54 -24.83
N ARG A 321 -3.82 24.45 -25.82
CA ARG A 321 -3.12 25.75 -25.73
C ARG A 321 -3.80 26.75 -24.78
N GLU A 322 -5.06 26.52 -24.43
CA GLU A 322 -5.84 27.35 -23.51
C GLU A 322 -5.85 26.79 -22.08
N ALA A 323 -5.10 25.71 -21.83
CA ALA A 323 -5.15 24.95 -20.57
C ALA A 323 -4.89 25.80 -19.31
N ALA A 324 -4.13 26.89 -19.42
CA ALA A 324 -3.90 27.83 -18.32
C ALA A 324 -5.21 28.36 -17.72
N GLY A 325 -6.23 28.64 -18.55
CA GLY A 325 -7.54 29.10 -18.07
C GLY A 325 -8.33 28.01 -17.33
N TYR A 326 -8.16 26.74 -17.72
CA TYR A 326 -8.88 25.62 -17.12
C TYR A 326 -8.28 25.16 -15.78
N ARG A 327 -6.94 25.28 -15.60
CA ARG A 327 -6.25 24.80 -14.40
C ARG A 327 -6.83 25.36 -13.10
N ASN A 328 -7.05 26.67 -13.04
CA ASN A 328 -7.60 27.33 -11.84
C ASN A 328 -9.03 26.87 -11.56
N ALA A 329 -9.88 26.81 -12.59
CA ALA A 329 -11.25 26.34 -12.43
C ALA A 329 -11.33 24.87 -12.02
N ALA A 330 -10.41 24.02 -12.53
CA ALA A 330 -10.36 22.59 -12.26
C ALA A 330 -9.96 22.24 -10.81
N GLN A 331 -9.43 23.19 -10.03
CA GLN A 331 -9.11 23.00 -8.61
C GLN A 331 -10.36 23.08 -7.71
N ASP A 332 -11.46 23.67 -8.20
CA ASP A 332 -12.72 23.76 -7.45
C ASP A 332 -13.62 22.56 -7.76
N GLN A 333 -13.99 21.81 -6.72
CA GLN A 333 -14.93 20.69 -6.81
C GLN A 333 -16.26 21.09 -7.45
N LYS A 334 -16.73 22.33 -7.27
CA LYS A 334 -17.98 22.82 -7.88
C LYS A 334 -17.95 22.84 -9.39
N THR A 335 -16.78 23.10 -9.99
CA THR A 335 -16.59 23.06 -11.45
C THR A 335 -16.90 21.67 -11.98
N TRP A 336 -16.49 20.63 -11.26
CA TRP A 336 -16.73 19.24 -11.63
C TRP A 336 -18.18 18.83 -11.44
N GLU A 337 -18.83 19.25 -10.34
CA GLU A 337 -20.25 18.96 -10.09
C GLU A 337 -21.20 19.53 -11.15
N GLN A 338 -20.89 20.71 -11.69
CA GLN A 338 -21.68 21.33 -12.77
C GLN A 338 -21.73 20.44 -14.02
N SER A 339 -20.63 19.74 -14.34
CA SER A 339 -20.58 18.80 -15.45
C SER A 339 -21.51 17.60 -15.23
N ALA A 340 -21.61 17.11 -13.99
CA ALA A 340 -22.52 16.03 -13.61
C ALA A 340 -23.98 16.46 -13.73
N ALA A 341 -24.30 17.69 -13.34
CA ALA A 341 -25.64 18.26 -13.48
C ALA A 341 -26.04 18.44 -14.95
N ALA A 342 -25.14 18.97 -15.78
CA ALA A 342 -25.37 19.13 -17.22
C ALA A 342 -25.60 17.78 -17.92
N ARG A 343 -24.86 16.74 -17.53
CA ARG A 343 -25.05 15.37 -18.02
C ARG A 343 -26.42 14.81 -17.63
N LYS A 344 -26.88 15.01 -16.40
CA LYS A 344 -28.22 14.58 -15.94
C LYS A 344 -29.34 15.22 -16.74
N MET A 345 -29.24 16.53 -17.03
CA MET A 345 -30.22 17.25 -17.87
C MET A 345 -30.30 16.67 -19.29
N ARG A 346 -29.17 16.31 -19.90
CA ARG A 346 -29.11 15.72 -21.25
C ARG A 346 -29.63 14.29 -21.32
N ALA A 347 -29.46 13.51 -20.24
CA ALA A 347 -29.93 12.12 -20.16
C ALA A 347 -31.45 11.98 -19.96
N GLY A 348 -32.23 13.07 -20.06
CA GLY A 348 -33.69 13.05 -19.90
C GLY A 348 -34.17 12.74 -18.48
N SER A 349 -33.26 12.76 -17.50
CA SER A 349 -33.55 12.50 -16.09
C SER A 349 -34.10 13.79 -15.45
N VAL A 350 -35.42 13.89 -15.35
CA VAL A 350 -36.08 14.94 -14.57
C VAL A 350 -36.04 14.53 -13.11
N VAL A 351 -34.93 14.82 -12.43
CA VAL A 351 -34.90 14.85 -10.96
C VAL A 351 -34.40 16.23 -10.56
N ALA A 352 -35.23 16.92 -9.78
CA ALA A 352 -35.00 18.28 -9.32
C ALA A 352 -33.58 18.42 -8.76
N ALA A 353 -32.89 19.49 -9.16
CA ALA A 353 -31.66 19.91 -8.56
C ALA A 353 -31.89 20.10 -7.05
N MET A 354 -31.49 19.13 -6.24
CA MET A 354 -31.21 19.38 -4.84
C MET A 354 -29.91 20.18 -4.82
N THR A 355 -30.07 21.50 -4.75
CA THR A 355 -29.03 22.42 -4.31
C THR A 355 -28.34 21.84 -3.09
N ALA A 356 -27.01 21.77 -3.12
CA ALA A 356 -26.21 21.58 -1.92
C ALA A 356 -26.77 22.47 -0.80
N PRO A 357 -27.10 21.94 0.39
CA PRO A 357 -27.53 22.78 1.49
C PRO A 357 -26.42 23.80 1.74
N GLY A 358 -26.79 25.08 1.66
CA GLY A 358 -25.90 26.19 1.95
C GLY A 358 -25.25 26.01 3.32
N ALA A 359 -24.06 26.59 3.46
CA ALA A 359 -23.30 26.74 4.69
C ALA A 359 -24.22 27.07 5.88
N GLY A 360 -24.70 26.03 6.55
CA GLY A 360 -25.57 26.09 7.70
C GLY A 360 -24.70 26.08 8.94
N THR A 361 -24.71 27.22 9.63
CA THR A 361 -24.43 27.41 11.06
C THR A 361 -23.48 26.41 11.72
N ARG A 362 -22.32 26.91 12.16
CA ARG A 362 -21.40 26.26 13.10
C ARG A 362 -22.20 25.70 14.28
N ASN A 363 -22.66 24.45 14.19
CA ASN A 363 -23.21 23.73 15.32
C ASN A 363 -22.08 23.54 16.32
N ALA A 364 -22.43 23.72 17.60
CA ALA A 364 -21.51 23.69 18.73
C ALA A 364 -20.47 22.58 18.58
N ALA A 365 -19.21 22.90 18.91
CA ALA A 365 -18.13 21.92 18.92
C ALA A 365 -18.63 20.65 19.62
N PRO A 366 -18.56 19.46 18.97
CA PRO A 366 -19.04 18.24 19.58
C PRO A 366 -18.34 18.07 20.92
N ASP A 367 -19.06 17.54 21.92
CA ASP A 367 -18.48 17.12 23.18
C ASP A 367 -17.54 15.94 22.93
N ARG A 368 -16.31 16.27 22.49
CA ARG A 368 -15.24 15.35 22.12
C ARG A 368 -14.59 14.71 23.33
N ASP A 369 -14.86 15.23 24.52
CA ASP A 369 -14.25 14.74 25.76
C ASP A 369 -15.02 13.53 26.31
N THR A 370 -16.28 13.32 25.90
CA THR A 370 -17.03 12.10 26.22
C THR A 370 -16.74 10.97 25.21
N PRO A 371 -16.08 9.87 25.61
CA PRO A 371 -15.78 8.76 24.72
C PRO A 371 -17.05 7.96 24.37
N ILE A 372 -17.20 7.62 23.09
CA ILE A 372 -18.17 6.62 22.61
C ILE A 372 -17.58 5.20 22.68
N LEU A 373 -16.26 5.07 22.54
CA LEU A 373 -15.52 3.81 22.60
C LEU A 373 -14.31 3.99 23.51
N GLU A 374 -14.16 3.08 24.48
CA GLU A 374 -13.02 3.00 25.39
C GLU A 374 -12.38 1.62 25.29
N ILE A 375 -11.10 1.58 24.99
CA ILE A 375 -10.28 0.37 24.85
C ILE A 375 -9.19 0.47 25.90
N ASN A 376 -9.13 -0.48 26.82
CA ASN A 376 -8.21 -0.46 27.95
C ASN A 376 -7.39 -1.76 28.01
N GLY A 377 -6.11 -1.67 27.66
CA GLY A 377 -5.15 -2.77 27.73
C GLY A 377 -5.57 -4.01 26.93
N VAL A 378 -6.25 -3.82 25.80
CA VAL A 378 -6.86 -4.92 25.04
C VAL A 378 -5.79 -5.80 24.43
N GLN A 379 -6.01 -7.11 24.53
CA GLN A 379 -5.14 -8.14 23.97
C GLN A 379 -5.94 -9.08 23.08
N ARG A 380 -5.32 -9.53 22.00
CA ARG A 380 -5.79 -10.62 21.15
C ARG A 380 -4.60 -11.47 20.70
N TRP A 381 -4.45 -12.63 21.32
CA TRP A 381 -3.39 -13.59 21.00
C TRP A 381 -3.95 -14.85 20.34
N PHE A 382 -3.32 -15.28 19.25
CA PHE A 382 -3.74 -16.49 18.52
C PHE A 382 -2.81 -17.66 18.81
N PRO A 383 -3.32 -18.81 19.30
CA PRO A 383 -2.48 -19.96 19.60
C PRO A 383 -1.97 -20.63 18.32
N LEU A 384 -0.67 -20.92 18.25
CA LEU A 384 -0.10 -21.72 17.17
C LEU A 384 -0.33 -23.22 17.42
N ARG A 385 -0.53 -23.98 16.33
CA ARG A 385 -0.62 -25.45 16.42
C ARG A 385 0.72 -26.00 16.89
N ALA A 386 0.73 -26.57 18.10
CA ALA A 386 1.89 -27.26 18.64
C ALA A 386 2.24 -28.47 17.76
N ALA A 387 3.51 -28.59 17.36
CA ALA A 387 4.02 -29.78 16.69
C ALA A 387 3.83 -31.01 17.58
N PRO A 388 3.68 -32.23 17.02
CA PRO A 388 3.51 -33.45 17.81
C PRO A 388 4.63 -33.64 18.84
N LEU A 389 5.86 -33.28 18.47
CA LEU A 389 7.04 -33.35 19.34
C LEU A 389 6.98 -32.34 20.50
N ASP A 390 6.46 -31.14 20.28
CA ASP A 390 6.31 -30.12 21.34
C ASP A 390 5.28 -30.53 22.39
N ARG A 391 4.24 -31.28 22.00
CA ARG A 391 3.28 -31.88 22.95
C ARG A 391 3.92 -32.95 23.81
N LEU A 392 4.81 -33.77 23.23
CA LEU A 392 5.56 -34.80 23.95
C LEU A 392 6.53 -34.18 24.96
N LEU A 393 7.16 -33.05 24.61
CA LEU A 393 8.12 -32.32 25.44
C LEU A 393 7.48 -31.28 26.39
N ARG A 394 6.14 -31.19 26.46
CA ARG A 394 5.39 -30.21 27.29
C ARG A 394 5.87 -28.76 27.13
N ARG A 395 6.31 -28.36 25.93
CA ARG A 395 6.74 -26.99 25.68
C ARG A 395 5.54 -26.04 25.68
N PRO A 396 5.69 -24.80 26.20
CA PRO A 396 4.61 -23.82 26.22
C PRO A 396 4.10 -23.53 24.80
N ARG A 397 2.77 -23.40 24.66
CA ARG A 397 2.15 -23.04 23.39
C ARG A 397 2.60 -21.65 22.98
N ARG A 398 3.18 -21.55 21.78
CA ARG A 398 3.54 -20.27 21.17
C ARG A 398 2.27 -19.56 20.68
N HIS A 399 2.25 -18.23 20.76
CA HIS A 399 1.13 -17.41 20.34
C HIS A 399 1.60 -16.34 19.36
N VAL A 400 0.72 -15.95 18.43
CA VAL A 400 0.88 -14.73 17.65
C VAL A 400 0.23 -13.60 18.45
N HIS A 401 1.02 -12.61 18.86
CA HIS A 401 0.57 -11.45 19.63
C HIS A 401 0.08 -10.34 18.69
N ALA A 402 -1.11 -10.54 18.11
CA ALA A 402 -1.63 -9.63 17.09
C ALA A 402 -2.06 -8.27 17.65
N VAL A 403 -2.68 -8.24 18.84
CA VAL A 403 -2.94 -7.03 19.63
C VAL A 403 -2.47 -7.30 21.04
N ASP A 404 -1.71 -6.39 21.63
CA ASP A 404 -1.02 -6.66 22.88
C ASP A 404 -0.94 -5.45 23.81
N GLY A 405 -2.05 -5.14 24.49
CA GLY A 405 -2.12 -4.09 25.50
C GLY A 405 -2.47 -2.72 24.93
N VAL A 406 -3.31 -2.67 23.88
CA VAL A 406 -3.73 -1.41 23.25
C VAL A 406 -4.71 -0.66 24.15
N SER A 407 -4.45 0.63 24.39
CA SER A 407 -5.33 1.53 25.13
C SER A 407 -5.61 2.81 24.35
N ILE A 408 -6.83 2.94 23.82
CA ILE A 408 -7.26 4.10 23.00
C ILE A 408 -8.72 4.45 23.29
N ASN A 409 -9.09 5.70 23.01
CA ASN A 409 -10.46 6.18 23.10
C ASN A 409 -10.90 6.85 21.80
N VAL A 410 -12.20 6.79 21.52
CA VAL A 410 -12.86 7.50 20.41
C VAL A 410 -13.99 8.32 20.99
N GLY A 411 -14.01 9.61 20.71
CA GLY A 411 -15.07 10.56 21.06
C GLY A 411 -16.27 10.48 20.13
N ARG A 412 -17.35 11.17 20.50
CA ARG A 412 -18.55 11.29 19.66
C ARG A 412 -18.29 12.17 18.44
N ALA A 413 -18.75 11.72 17.27
CA ALA A 413 -18.52 12.37 15.98
C ALA A 413 -17.03 12.66 15.68
N GLU A 414 -16.13 11.82 16.19
CA GLU A 414 -14.69 11.82 15.92
C GLU A 414 -14.37 10.79 14.84
N ILE A 415 -13.44 11.13 13.93
CA ILE A 415 -12.77 10.15 13.07
C ILE A 415 -11.38 9.86 13.65
N LEU A 416 -11.18 8.68 14.22
CA LEU A 416 -9.87 8.20 14.69
C LEU A 416 -9.21 7.36 13.59
N GLY A 417 -8.05 7.79 13.11
CA GLY A 417 -7.21 7.04 12.19
C GLY A 417 -6.39 5.97 12.90
N LEU A 418 -6.33 4.76 12.34
CA LEU A 418 -5.43 3.69 12.74
C LEU A 418 -4.46 3.40 11.60
N ALA A 419 -3.18 3.71 11.79
CA ALA A 419 -2.13 3.55 10.77
C ALA A 419 -1.02 2.60 11.20
N GLY A 420 -0.21 2.15 10.22
CA GLY A 420 0.98 1.34 10.45
C GLY A 420 1.24 0.32 9.33
N GLU A 421 2.43 -0.28 9.31
CA GLU A 421 2.82 -1.32 8.36
C GLU A 421 1.87 -2.54 8.38
N SER A 422 1.93 -3.36 7.33
CA SER A 422 1.14 -4.59 7.27
C SER A 422 1.50 -5.53 8.44
N GLY A 423 0.51 -6.20 9.01
CA GLY A 423 0.71 -7.08 10.18
C GLY A 423 0.89 -6.35 11.52
N SER A 424 0.74 -5.03 11.59
CA SER A 424 0.85 -4.29 12.86
C SER A 424 -0.29 -4.50 13.85
N GLY A 425 -1.37 -5.18 13.46
CA GLY A 425 -2.52 -5.51 14.33
C GLY A 425 -3.79 -4.68 14.10
N LYS A 426 -3.82 -3.79 13.09
CA LYS A 426 -4.95 -2.87 12.81
C LYS A 426 -6.28 -3.60 12.57
N SER A 427 -6.33 -4.50 11.58
CA SER A 427 -7.55 -5.25 11.24
C SER A 427 -7.99 -6.15 12.39
N THR A 428 -7.05 -6.80 13.09
CA THR A 428 -7.35 -7.58 14.31
C THR A 428 -7.99 -6.71 15.39
N LEU A 429 -7.47 -5.50 15.64
CA LEU A 429 -8.08 -4.57 16.58
C LEU A 429 -9.48 -4.15 16.13
N GLY A 430 -9.65 -3.90 14.83
CA GLY A 430 -10.96 -3.62 14.22
C GLY A 430 -11.98 -4.74 14.39
N GLU A 431 -11.58 -5.98 14.17
CA GLU A 431 -12.42 -7.18 14.40
C GLU A 431 -12.79 -7.36 15.88
N VAL A 432 -11.89 -7.02 16.80
CA VAL A 432 -12.19 -7.04 18.25
C VAL A 432 -13.19 -5.94 18.62
N ILE A 433 -13.05 -4.72 18.07
CA ILE A 433 -13.97 -3.61 18.30
C ILE A 433 -15.39 -3.95 17.80
N THR A 434 -15.48 -4.61 16.63
CA THR A 434 -16.76 -4.99 16.01
C THR A 434 -17.35 -6.27 16.56
N GLY A 435 -16.61 -6.97 17.43
CA GLY A 435 -17.02 -8.22 18.08
C GLY A 435 -17.01 -9.45 17.16
N LEU A 436 -16.30 -9.38 16.03
CA LEU A 436 -15.99 -10.52 15.17
C LEU A 436 -14.95 -11.46 15.82
N GLN A 437 -14.06 -10.90 16.66
CA GLN A 437 -13.11 -11.63 17.48
C GLN A 437 -13.28 -11.28 18.96
N GLU A 438 -13.15 -12.27 19.83
CA GLU A 438 -13.13 -12.04 21.29
C GLU A 438 -11.73 -11.59 21.74
N ASN A 439 -11.65 -10.60 22.63
CA ASN A 439 -10.39 -10.24 23.26
C ASN A 439 -9.90 -11.35 24.21
N THR A 440 -8.59 -11.59 24.25
CA THR A 440 -7.96 -12.52 25.20
C THR A 440 -7.70 -11.86 26.56
N GLY A 441 -7.64 -10.53 26.61
CA GLY A 441 -7.40 -9.72 27.80
C GLY A 441 -7.81 -8.27 27.59
N GLY A 442 -7.80 -7.48 28.68
CA GLY A 442 -8.26 -6.09 28.70
C GLY A 442 -9.78 -5.93 28.65
N SER A 443 -10.24 -4.69 28.49
CA SER A 443 -11.67 -4.37 28.43
C SER A 443 -12.01 -3.41 27.28
N LEU A 444 -13.22 -3.56 26.72
CA LEU A 444 -13.79 -2.68 25.71
C LEU A 444 -15.18 -2.23 26.16
N LEU A 445 -15.37 -0.92 26.25
CA LEU A 445 -16.65 -0.30 26.57
C LEU A 445 -17.13 0.51 25.35
N PHE A 446 -18.39 0.34 25.00
CA PHE A 446 -19.08 1.14 24.00
C PHE A 446 -20.25 1.86 24.67
N GLU A 447 -20.22 3.19 24.68
CA GLU A 447 -21.15 4.05 25.43
C GLU A 447 -21.29 3.64 26.91
N GLY A 448 -20.17 3.34 27.56
CA GLY A 448 -20.11 2.89 28.94
C GLY A 448 -20.50 1.43 29.17
N GLU A 449 -20.97 0.70 28.14
CA GLU A 449 -21.35 -0.70 28.27
C GLU A 449 -20.28 -1.67 27.71
N PRO A 450 -19.99 -2.80 28.39
CA PRO A 450 -19.10 -3.82 27.85
C PRO A 450 -19.59 -4.38 26.52
N ILE A 451 -18.71 -4.43 25.51
CA ILE A 451 -19.04 -4.99 24.18
C ILE A 451 -19.38 -6.49 24.27
N PHE A 452 -18.60 -7.22 25.07
CA PHE A 452 -18.74 -8.67 25.23
C PHE A 452 -19.55 -9.05 26.47
N GLN A 453 -20.39 -10.09 26.34
CA GLN A 453 -21.07 -10.77 27.42
C GLN A 453 -20.97 -12.28 27.20
N LYS A 454 -20.35 -13.01 28.14
CA LYS A 454 -20.09 -14.46 28.01
C LYS A 454 -19.35 -14.81 26.69
N GLY A 455 -18.34 -14.03 26.33
CA GLY A 455 -17.55 -14.18 25.10
C GLY A 455 -18.20 -13.58 23.84
N ARG A 456 -19.53 -13.43 23.79
CA ARG A 456 -20.21 -12.95 22.58
C ARG A 456 -20.50 -11.46 22.62
N ILE A 457 -20.48 -10.80 21.46
CA ILE A 457 -20.98 -9.41 21.36
C ILE A 457 -22.46 -9.35 21.75
N ARG A 458 -22.82 -8.32 22.54
CA ARG A 458 -24.21 -8.06 22.92
C ARG A 458 -25.07 -7.81 21.67
N PRO A 459 -26.22 -8.50 21.49
CA PRO A 459 -27.06 -8.35 20.30
C PRO A 459 -27.48 -6.91 20.01
N ALA A 460 -27.78 -6.11 21.05
CA ALA A 460 -28.17 -4.71 20.92
C ALA A 460 -27.06 -3.83 20.32
N LEU A 461 -25.79 -4.20 20.52
CA LEU A 461 -24.64 -3.43 20.01
C LEU A 461 -24.33 -3.75 18.55
N ARG A 462 -24.71 -4.93 18.05
CA ARG A 462 -24.47 -5.33 16.65
C ARG A 462 -25.09 -4.37 15.65
N ARG A 463 -26.20 -3.72 15.97
CA ARG A 463 -26.82 -2.71 15.09
C ARG A 463 -26.06 -1.38 15.12
N ARG A 464 -25.46 -1.05 16.27
CA ARG A 464 -24.89 0.27 16.57
C ARG A 464 -23.42 0.39 16.18
N ILE A 465 -22.74 -0.75 16.09
CA ILE A 465 -21.36 -0.89 15.64
C ILE A 465 -21.39 -1.67 14.32
N GLN A 466 -20.91 -1.05 13.24
CA GLN A 466 -20.86 -1.67 11.90
C GLN A 466 -19.45 -1.59 11.33
N MET A 467 -19.19 -2.43 10.33
CA MET A 467 -17.90 -2.51 9.64
C MET A 467 -18.08 -2.41 8.13
N ALA A 468 -17.31 -1.53 7.50
CA ALA A 468 -17.01 -1.58 6.07
C ALA A 468 -15.68 -2.31 5.90
N PHE A 469 -15.73 -3.50 5.29
CA PHE A 469 -14.59 -4.38 5.09
C PHE A 469 -13.68 -3.91 3.95
N GLN A 470 -12.42 -4.37 3.98
CA GLN A 470 -11.35 -4.05 3.03
C GLN A 470 -11.66 -4.50 1.60
N ASP A 471 -12.18 -5.72 1.41
CA ASP A 471 -12.44 -6.29 0.09
C ASP A 471 -13.96 -6.38 -0.22
N PRO A 472 -14.49 -5.56 -1.15
CA PRO A 472 -15.88 -5.64 -1.55
C PRO A 472 -16.21 -6.90 -2.36
N TYR A 473 -15.24 -7.56 -3.00
CA TYR A 473 -15.44 -8.80 -3.76
C TYR A 473 -15.72 -9.98 -2.84
N GLU A 474 -15.07 -10.04 -1.68
CA GLU A 474 -15.33 -11.09 -0.68
C GLU A 474 -16.55 -10.78 0.20
N THR A 475 -16.86 -9.50 0.38
CA THR A 475 -17.94 -9.06 1.29
C THR A 475 -19.34 -9.22 0.68
N LEU A 476 -19.49 -9.07 -0.63
CA LEU A 476 -20.80 -9.11 -1.30
C LEU A 476 -21.15 -10.52 -1.77
N ASN A 477 -22.30 -11.05 -1.35
CA ASN A 477 -22.78 -12.34 -1.86
C ASN A 477 -23.10 -12.24 -3.36
N PRO A 478 -22.41 -12.99 -4.24
CA PRO A 478 -22.56 -12.87 -5.68
C PRO A 478 -23.95 -13.26 -6.20
N ARG A 479 -24.75 -13.96 -5.38
CA ARG A 479 -26.11 -14.40 -5.71
C ARG A 479 -27.19 -13.37 -5.34
N PHE A 480 -26.85 -12.33 -4.60
CA PHE A 480 -27.81 -11.31 -4.18
C PHE A 480 -27.71 -10.08 -5.08
N THR A 481 -28.85 -9.44 -5.34
CA THR A 481 -28.87 -8.12 -5.99
C THR A 481 -28.45 -7.05 -5.01
N VAL A 482 -28.07 -5.87 -5.51
CA VAL A 482 -27.76 -4.70 -4.67
C VAL A 482 -28.88 -4.42 -3.66
N TYR A 483 -30.15 -4.47 -4.10
CA TYR A 483 -31.29 -4.29 -3.20
C TYR A 483 -31.26 -5.30 -2.05
N HIS A 484 -31.09 -6.59 -2.34
CA HIS A 484 -31.05 -7.64 -1.31
C HIS A 484 -29.87 -7.49 -0.37
N THR A 485 -28.70 -7.12 -0.89
CA THR A 485 -27.50 -6.92 -0.08
C THR A 485 -27.64 -5.76 0.91
N VAL A 486 -28.23 -4.64 0.50
CA VAL A 486 -28.45 -3.48 1.39
C VAL A 486 -29.69 -3.67 2.28
N LEU A 487 -30.67 -4.48 1.86
CA LEU A 487 -31.85 -4.84 2.66
C LEU A 487 -31.52 -5.81 3.81
N GLU A 488 -30.52 -6.67 3.64
CA GLU A 488 -30.19 -7.75 4.59
C GLU A 488 -30.03 -7.24 6.04
N PRO A 489 -29.22 -6.19 6.33
CA PRO A 489 -29.09 -5.67 7.70
C PRO A 489 -30.42 -5.20 8.30
N LEU A 490 -31.25 -4.50 7.54
CA LEU A 490 -32.57 -4.05 8.00
C LEU A 490 -33.47 -5.24 8.36
N SER A 491 -33.39 -6.32 7.59
CA SER A 491 -34.18 -7.52 7.83
C SER A 491 -33.69 -8.29 9.06
N ASN A 492 -32.37 -8.43 9.22
CA ASN A 492 -31.74 -9.12 10.35
C ASN A 492 -32.01 -8.43 11.70
N PHE A 493 -32.16 -7.10 11.70
CA PHE A 493 -32.48 -6.31 12.89
C PHE A 493 -33.97 -5.93 12.99
N GLU A 494 -34.82 -6.50 12.13
CA GLU A 494 -36.27 -6.27 12.12
C GLU A 494 -36.68 -4.78 12.04
N ILE A 495 -35.90 -3.96 11.32
CA ILE A 495 -36.09 -2.50 11.22
C ILE A 495 -37.12 -2.17 10.12
N GLY A 496 -38.19 -1.47 10.50
CA GLY A 496 -39.17 -0.89 9.57
C GLY A 496 -40.06 -1.92 8.85
N SER A 497 -41.16 -1.44 8.26
CA SER A 497 -42.05 -2.24 7.41
C SER A 497 -41.44 -2.50 6.02
N LYS A 498 -42.08 -3.34 5.19
CA LYS A 498 -41.59 -3.63 3.83
C LYS A 498 -41.43 -2.37 2.97
N SER A 499 -42.38 -1.42 3.04
CA SER A 499 -42.29 -0.15 2.31
C SER A 499 -41.17 0.73 2.85
N ASP A 500 -41.04 0.81 4.18
CA ASP A 500 -40.01 1.64 4.83
C ASP A 500 -38.60 1.13 4.50
N ARG A 501 -38.42 -0.19 4.44
CA ARG A 501 -37.14 -0.80 4.09
C ARG A 501 -36.70 -0.45 2.67
N ARG A 502 -37.62 -0.45 1.70
CA ARG A 502 -37.30 -0.05 0.33
C ARG A 502 -36.86 1.41 0.27
N ALA A 503 -37.57 2.30 0.98
CA ALA A 503 -37.19 3.71 1.06
C ALA A 503 -35.79 3.89 1.69
N LYS A 504 -35.50 3.19 2.81
CA LYS A 504 -34.18 3.21 3.45
C LYS A 504 -33.06 2.69 2.56
N VAL A 505 -33.32 1.66 1.74
CA VAL A 505 -32.33 1.16 0.77
C VAL A 505 -32.03 2.21 -0.30
N ILE A 506 -33.06 2.85 -0.85
CA ILE A 506 -32.91 3.93 -1.85
C ILE A 506 -32.13 5.10 -1.25
N GLU A 507 -32.46 5.49 -0.02
CA GLU A 507 -31.76 6.54 0.70
C GLU A 507 -30.29 6.19 0.94
N ALA A 508 -29.99 4.97 1.39
CA ALA A 508 -28.61 4.52 1.61
C ALA A 508 -27.79 4.51 0.31
N LEU A 509 -28.36 4.05 -0.80
CA LEU A 509 -27.73 4.09 -2.13
C LEU A 509 -27.49 5.53 -2.62
N THR A 510 -28.42 6.43 -2.33
CA THR A 510 -28.29 7.87 -2.61
C THR A 510 -27.15 8.48 -1.79
N ARG A 511 -27.08 8.17 -0.48
CA ARG A 511 -26.04 8.65 0.43
C ARG A 511 -24.64 8.23 -0.04
N VAL A 512 -24.48 7.05 -0.65
CA VAL A 512 -23.19 6.61 -1.24
C VAL A 512 -23.00 7.04 -2.70
N GLU A 513 -23.80 7.98 -3.19
CA GLU A 513 -23.78 8.55 -4.54
C GLU A 513 -23.94 7.56 -5.70
N LEU A 514 -24.61 6.43 -5.49
CA LEU A 514 -25.05 5.56 -6.58
C LEU A 514 -26.31 6.15 -7.21
N ASN A 515 -26.12 7.11 -8.11
CA ASN A 515 -27.19 7.90 -8.71
C ASN A 515 -27.45 7.55 -10.19
N PRO A 516 -28.73 7.43 -10.62
CA PRO A 516 -29.92 7.27 -9.79
C PRO A 516 -29.93 5.89 -9.11
N PRO A 517 -30.33 5.79 -7.82
CA PRO A 517 -30.23 4.54 -7.06
C PRO A 517 -31.08 3.40 -7.65
N GLU A 518 -32.20 3.74 -8.29
CA GLU A 518 -33.12 2.78 -8.93
C GLU A 518 -32.44 1.96 -10.02
N ALA A 519 -31.45 2.52 -10.72
CA ALA A 519 -30.72 1.84 -11.79
C ALA A 519 -29.81 0.70 -11.29
N TYR A 520 -29.57 0.62 -9.98
CA TYR A 520 -28.68 -0.35 -9.36
C TYR A 520 -29.40 -1.46 -8.60
N LEU A 521 -30.67 -1.26 -8.22
CA LEU A 521 -31.40 -2.16 -7.30
C LEU A 521 -31.38 -3.62 -7.73
N ASP A 522 -31.59 -3.88 -9.01
CA ASP A 522 -31.70 -5.22 -9.59
C ASP A 522 -30.36 -5.77 -10.11
N ARG A 523 -29.28 -4.97 -10.07
CA ARG A 523 -27.96 -5.41 -10.51
C ARG A 523 -27.34 -6.36 -9.50
N TYR A 524 -26.52 -7.26 -10.01
CA TYR A 524 -25.68 -8.15 -9.20
C TYR A 524 -24.27 -7.57 -9.01
N PRO A 525 -23.53 -7.99 -7.98
CA PRO A 525 -22.16 -7.54 -7.76
C PRO A 525 -21.30 -7.63 -9.01
N HIS A 526 -21.37 -8.74 -9.76
CA HIS A 526 -20.56 -8.96 -10.98
C HIS A 526 -20.79 -7.93 -12.10
N GLU A 527 -21.92 -7.21 -12.08
CA GLU A 527 -22.30 -6.18 -13.05
C GLU A 527 -21.90 -4.76 -12.62
N LEU A 528 -21.26 -4.63 -11.45
CA LEU A 528 -20.79 -3.37 -10.89
C LEU A 528 -19.28 -3.20 -11.07
N SER A 529 -18.84 -1.96 -11.29
CA SER A 529 -17.43 -1.59 -11.18
C SER A 529 -16.91 -1.74 -9.74
N GLY A 530 -15.59 -1.87 -9.55
CA GLY A 530 -15.00 -1.99 -8.21
C GLY A 530 -15.42 -0.86 -7.25
N GLY A 531 -15.41 0.38 -7.75
CA GLY A 531 -15.90 1.55 -7.02
C GLY A 531 -17.39 1.50 -6.66
N GLN A 532 -18.23 1.00 -7.56
CA GLN A 532 -19.66 0.81 -7.29
C GLN A 532 -19.88 -0.27 -6.24
N ARG A 533 -19.15 -1.40 -6.30
CA ARG A 533 -19.23 -2.45 -5.28
C ARG A 533 -18.83 -1.93 -3.91
N GLN A 534 -17.76 -1.15 -3.83
CA GLN A 534 -17.34 -0.55 -2.56
C GLN A 534 -18.43 0.37 -1.99
N ARG A 535 -19.05 1.20 -2.82
CA ARG A 535 -20.18 2.04 -2.42
C ARG A 535 -21.38 1.20 -1.94
N VAL A 536 -21.69 0.07 -2.58
CA VAL A 536 -22.72 -0.87 -2.10
C VAL A 536 -22.35 -1.49 -0.76
N ALA A 537 -21.08 -1.88 -0.55
CA ALA A 537 -20.60 -2.41 0.73
C ALA A 537 -20.71 -1.37 1.86
N ILE A 538 -20.37 -0.11 1.58
CA ILE A 538 -20.57 1.01 2.51
C ILE A 538 -22.07 1.24 2.76
N ALA A 539 -22.91 1.24 1.73
CA ALA A 539 -24.37 1.41 1.86
C ALA A 539 -24.96 0.35 2.78
N ARG A 540 -24.55 -0.91 2.63
CA ARG A 540 -24.93 -2.02 3.51
C ARG A 540 -24.55 -1.75 4.96
N ALA A 541 -23.36 -1.21 5.24
CA ALA A 541 -22.92 -0.91 6.60
C ALA A 541 -23.71 0.26 7.23
N ILE A 542 -24.05 1.30 6.46
CA ILE A 542 -24.67 2.52 6.98
C ILE A 542 -26.21 2.50 7.02
N VAL A 543 -26.86 1.57 6.30
CA VAL A 543 -28.34 1.54 6.18
C VAL A 543 -29.07 1.43 7.52
N VAL A 544 -28.40 0.88 8.54
CA VAL A 544 -28.92 0.73 9.90
C VAL A 544 -28.64 1.94 10.80
N GLU A 545 -27.97 2.96 10.26
CA GLU A 545 -27.56 4.20 10.92
C GLU A 545 -26.75 3.95 12.20
N PRO A 546 -25.55 3.33 12.08
CA PRO A 546 -24.75 2.97 13.23
C PRO A 546 -24.15 4.22 13.89
N HIS A 547 -23.88 4.14 15.19
CA HIS A 547 -23.23 5.21 15.94
C HIS A 547 -21.69 5.15 15.78
N LEU A 548 -21.16 3.95 15.57
CA LEU A 548 -19.74 3.69 15.31
C LEU A 548 -19.59 2.87 14.03
N LEU A 549 -18.80 3.39 13.10
CA LEU A 549 -18.41 2.69 11.87
C LEU A 549 -16.91 2.41 11.88
N LEU A 550 -16.53 1.14 11.80
CA LEU A 550 -15.17 0.74 11.49
C LEU A 550 -15.02 0.67 9.97
N ALA A 551 -14.09 1.45 9.40
CA ALA A 551 -13.80 1.43 7.98
C ALA A 551 -12.39 0.87 7.77
N ASP A 552 -12.30 -0.41 7.39
CA ASP A 552 -11.02 -1.09 7.20
C ASP A 552 -10.53 -0.94 5.76
N GLU A 553 -9.55 -0.07 5.54
CA GLU A 553 -8.99 0.26 4.22
C GLU A 553 -10.03 0.47 3.10
N PRO A 554 -11.03 1.34 3.30
CA PRO A 554 -12.20 1.41 2.43
C PRO A 554 -11.92 1.96 1.02
N VAL A 555 -10.68 2.37 0.73
CA VAL A 555 -10.27 2.98 -0.54
C VAL A 555 -9.02 2.38 -1.18
N SER A 556 -8.39 1.37 -0.57
CA SER A 556 -7.09 0.85 -1.01
C SER A 556 -7.13 0.25 -2.43
N MET A 557 -8.26 -0.34 -2.82
CA MET A 557 -8.47 -0.95 -4.14
C MET A 557 -9.18 -0.03 -5.15
N LEU A 558 -9.32 1.26 -4.84
CA LEU A 558 -10.05 2.21 -5.67
C LEU A 558 -9.14 3.12 -6.49
N ASP A 559 -9.60 3.38 -7.71
CA ASP A 559 -9.07 4.43 -8.58
C ASP A 559 -9.06 5.79 -7.91
N VAL A 560 -8.08 6.62 -8.26
CA VAL A 560 -7.87 7.96 -7.68
C VAL A 560 -9.15 8.81 -7.72
N SER A 561 -9.88 8.82 -8.84
CA SER A 561 -11.10 9.62 -8.98
C SER A 561 -12.27 9.15 -8.10
N ILE A 562 -12.39 7.83 -7.88
CA ILE A 562 -13.43 7.26 -7.01
C ILE A 562 -13.03 7.36 -5.54
N ARG A 563 -11.74 7.19 -5.24
CA ARG A 563 -11.14 7.31 -3.90
C ARG A 563 -11.50 8.65 -3.26
N ALA A 564 -11.31 9.77 -3.97
CA ALA A 564 -11.68 11.10 -3.49
C ALA A 564 -13.16 11.19 -3.08
N GLY A 565 -14.06 10.69 -3.92
CA GLY A 565 -15.50 10.66 -3.64
C GLY A 565 -15.84 9.83 -2.39
N VAL A 566 -15.19 8.68 -2.20
CA VAL A 566 -15.39 7.84 -1.00
C VAL A 566 -14.83 8.49 0.26
N LEU A 567 -13.69 9.18 0.19
CA LEU A 567 -13.17 9.93 1.33
C LEU A 567 -14.11 11.08 1.75
N ASN A 568 -14.69 11.78 0.76
CA ASN A 568 -15.69 12.83 1.02
C ASN A 568 -16.97 12.26 1.65
N LEU A 569 -17.36 11.01 1.34
CA LEU A 569 -18.47 10.32 2.00
C LEU A 569 -18.25 10.17 3.50
N PHE A 570 -17.08 9.70 3.94
CA PHE A 570 -16.81 9.52 5.37
C PHE A 570 -16.87 10.83 6.15
N ARG A 571 -16.38 11.94 5.56
CA ARG A 571 -16.51 13.27 6.17
C ARG A 571 -17.96 13.70 6.32
N ARG A 572 -18.79 13.46 5.30
CA ARG A 572 -20.25 13.71 5.37
C ARG A 572 -20.95 12.84 6.41
N PHE A 573 -20.62 11.55 6.52
CA PHE A 573 -21.19 10.70 7.57
C PHE A 573 -20.88 11.24 8.97
N ARG A 574 -19.69 11.78 9.19
CA ARG A 574 -19.36 12.45 10.45
C ARG A 574 -20.16 13.74 10.64
N SER A 575 -20.17 14.65 9.65
CA SER A 575 -20.76 15.99 9.81
C SER A 575 -22.28 16.01 9.77
N GLU A 576 -22.90 15.14 8.99
CA GLU A 576 -24.35 15.11 8.75
C GLU A 576 -25.07 14.07 9.62
N LEU A 577 -24.46 12.90 9.84
CA LEU A 577 -25.06 11.80 10.61
C LEU A 577 -24.51 11.69 12.04
N GLY A 578 -23.53 12.51 12.41
CA GLY A 578 -22.92 12.48 13.75
C GLY A 578 -22.18 11.17 14.08
N MET A 579 -21.81 10.40 13.06
CA MET A 579 -21.18 9.09 13.23
C MET A 579 -19.73 9.23 13.72
N SER A 580 -19.36 8.42 14.71
CA SER A 580 -17.94 8.21 15.05
C SER A 580 -17.37 7.14 14.12
N ILE A 581 -16.14 7.35 13.65
CA ILE A 581 -15.51 6.46 12.68
C ILE A 581 -14.13 6.07 13.17
N VAL A 582 -13.83 4.77 13.13
CA VAL A 582 -12.46 4.27 13.24
C VAL A 582 -12.01 3.93 11.82
N TYR A 583 -11.13 4.75 11.28
CA TYR A 583 -10.65 4.63 9.90
C TYR A 583 -9.28 3.96 9.89
N VAL A 584 -9.21 2.75 9.34
CA VAL A 584 -7.95 2.01 9.20
C VAL A 584 -7.38 2.25 7.82
N SER A 585 -6.11 2.65 7.76
CA SER A 585 -5.39 2.81 6.49
C SER A 585 -3.89 2.68 6.71
N HIS A 586 -3.17 2.19 5.71
CA HIS A 586 -1.71 2.29 5.66
C HIS A 586 -1.23 3.58 4.96
N ASP A 587 -2.13 4.33 4.33
CA ASP A 587 -1.83 5.59 3.63
C ASP A 587 -2.07 6.80 4.54
N LEU A 588 -0.97 7.41 5.00
CA LEU A 588 -0.99 8.58 5.88
C LEU A 588 -1.57 9.84 5.23
N ALA A 589 -1.55 9.97 3.90
CA ALA A 589 -2.17 11.12 3.22
C ALA A 589 -3.70 11.04 3.32
N THR A 590 -4.29 9.85 3.18
CA THR A 590 -5.73 9.66 3.42
C THR A 590 -6.12 9.90 4.87
N ILE A 591 -5.26 9.49 5.82
CA ILE A 591 -5.47 9.74 7.25
C ILE A 591 -5.42 11.23 7.54
N ARG A 592 -4.42 11.96 7.02
CA ARG A 592 -4.32 13.42 7.15
C ARG A 592 -5.61 14.10 6.69
N TYR A 593 -6.15 13.63 5.57
CA TYR A 593 -7.30 14.24 4.93
C TYR A 593 -8.61 14.13 5.73
N ILE A 594 -8.84 13.01 6.43
CA ILE A 594 -10.15 12.76 7.07
C ILE A 594 -10.14 12.63 8.59
N CYS A 595 -9.01 12.25 9.21
CA CYS A 595 -8.98 11.88 10.62
C CYS A 595 -8.76 13.09 11.52
N ASP A 596 -9.53 13.20 12.61
CA ASP A 596 -9.31 14.21 13.66
C ASP A 596 -8.09 13.86 14.52
N ARG A 597 -7.92 12.57 14.85
CA ARG A 597 -6.76 12.02 15.58
C ARG A 597 -6.21 10.80 14.86
N THR A 598 -4.95 10.48 15.10
CA THR A 598 -4.27 9.34 14.50
C THR A 598 -3.53 8.55 15.55
N ALA A 599 -3.70 7.23 15.55
CA ALA A 599 -2.91 6.27 16.31
C ALA A 599 -2.08 5.39 15.35
N ILE A 600 -0.78 5.36 15.58
CA ILE A 600 0.20 4.59 14.82
C ILE A 600 0.47 3.28 15.56
N LEU A 601 0.16 2.15 14.92
CA LEU A 601 0.34 0.81 15.46
C LEU A 601 1.62 0.16 14.94
N TYR A 602 2.34 -0.50 15.85
CA TYR A 602 3.51 -1.33 15.55
C TYR A 602 3.49 -2.60 16.39
N LEU A 603 3.52 -3.77 15.73
CA LEU A 603 3.52 -5.09 16.37
C LEU A 603 2.52 -5.23 17.52
N GLY A 604 1.26 -4.86 17.30
CA GLY A 604 0.16 -5.02 18.26
C GLY A 604 0.11 -3.97 19.37
N ARG A 605 0.94 -2.92 19.33
CA ARG A 605 0.91 -1.79 20.28
C ARG A 605 0.80 -0.45 19.58
N VAL A 606 0.33 0.56 20.32
CA VAL A 606 0.34 1.96 19.87
C VAL A 606 1.75 2.52 20.08
N ALA A 607 2.40 2.95 19.01
CA ALA A 607 3.70 3.61 19.05
C ALA A 607 3.57 5.12 19.27
N GLU A 608 2.52 5.73 18.70
CA GLU A 608 2.26 7.17 18.81
C GLU A 608 0.77 7.45 18.59
N ILE A 609 0.19 8.39 19.33
CA ILE A 609 -1.20 8.82 19.16
C ILE A 609 -1.37 10.29 19.50
N GLY A 610 -2.11 11.03 18.69
CA GLY A 610 -2.40 12.45 18.93
C GLY A 610 -3.32 13.07 17.88
N PRO A 611 -3.54 14.39 17.94
CA PRO A 611 -4.15 15.14 16.84
C PRO A 611 -3.43 14.82 15.53
N THR A 612 -4.17 14.56 14.46
CA THR A 612 -3.58 14.07 13.20
C THR A 612 -2.51 15.01 12.66
N GLU A 613 -2.77 16.33 12.68
CA GLU A 613 -1.78 17.32 12.22
C GLU A 613 -0.51 17.29 13.06
N GLU A 614 -0.61 17.14 14.38
CA GLU A 614 0.57 17.09 15.26
C GLU A 614 1.38 15.80 15.05
N VAL A 615 0.73 14.64 14.89
CA VAL A 615 1.41 13.37 14.60
C VAL A 615 2.13 13.41 13.25
N ILE A 616 1.57 14.11 12.25
CA ILE A 616 2.14 14.19 10.90
C ILE A 616 3.23 15.26 10.81
N GLU A 617 3.01 16.46 11.31
CA GLU A 617 3.97 17.57 11.21
C GLU A 617 5.10 17.45 12.24
N ASN A 618 4.79 16.94 13.44
CA ASN A 618 5.69 16.88 14.59
C ASN A 618 5.87 15.45 15.11
N ALA A 619 5.97 14.46 14.22
CA ALA A 619 6.16 13.06 14.57
C ALA A 619 7.29 12.85 15.60
N ARG A 620 6.94 12.23 16.73
CA ARG A 620 7.84 12.03 17.89
C ARG A 620 8.49 10.66 17.85
N HIS A 621 7.73 9.61 17.55
CA HIS A 621 8.26 8.25 17.55
C HIS A 621 9.09 7.98 16.26
N PRO A 622 10.30 7.40 16.35
CA PRO A 622 11.14 7.11 15.18
C PRO A 622 10.46 6.25 14.10
N TYR A 623 9.59 5.32 14.49
CA TYR A 623 8.74 4.56 13.57
C TYR A 623 7.75 5.45 12.79
N THR A 624 7.05 6.39 13.44
CA THR A 624 6.15 7.32 12.74
C THR A 624 6.93 8.17 11.74
N ARG A 625 8.12 8.63 12.13
CA ARG A 625 9.03 9.33 11.21
C ARG A 625 9.41 8.47 10.02
N LEU A 626 9.70 7.18 10.24
CA LEU A 626 9.96 6.22 9.16
C LEU A 626 8.76 6.07 8.23
N LEU A 627 7.53 5.94 8.75
CA LEU A 627 6.32 5.86 7.92
C LEU A 627 6.12 7.12 7.06
N LEU A 628 6.32 8.31 7.63
CA LEU A 628 6.20 9.60 6.92
C LEU A 628 7.35 9.85 5.94
N SER A 629 8.50 9.23 6.21
CA SER A 629 9.68 9.18 5.34
C SER A 629 9.56 8.10 4.26
N ALA A 630 8.66 7.11 4.42
CA ALA A 630 7.96 6.41 3.35
C ALA A 630 6.84 7.39 2.86
N VAL A 631 5.77 7.07 2.14
CA VAL A 631 4.92 8.13 1.49
C VAL A 631 5.64 8.99 0.42
N PRO A 632 5.43 8.69 -0.87
CA PRO A 632 5.94 9.48 -2.00
C PRO A 632 5.43 10.93 -2.00
N ARG A 633 6.21 11.85 -2.59
CA ARG A 633 5.81 13.26 -2.76
C ARG A 633 5.34 13.53 -4.19
N ALA A 634 4.26 14.29 -4.33
CA ALA A 634 3.72 14.64 -5.65
C ALA A 634 4.51 15.72 -6.39
N ASN A 635 5.33 16.52 -5.68
CA ASN A 635 6.19 17.53 -6.30
C ASN A 635 7.52 16.88 -6.75
N PRO A 636 7.81 16.79 -8.06
CA PRO A 636 9.04 16.17 -8.57
C PRO A 636 10.33 16.86 -8.09
N GLN A 637 10.26 18.13 -7.68
CA GLN A 637 11.43 18.92 -7.25
C GLN A 637 11.71 18.83 -5.75
N ALA A 638 10.79 18.24 -4.96
CA ALA A 638 10.90 18.23 -3.51
C ALA A 638 11.79 17.08 -3.02
N ALA A 639 13.07 17.36 -2.76
CA ALA A 639 13.99 16.39 -2.16
C ALA A 639 13.47 15.88 -0.81
N ARG A 640 13.62 14.58 -0.58
CA ARG A 640 13.13 13.90 0.64
C ARG A 640 14.29 13.52 1.55
N ALA A 641 14.14 13.81 2.83
CA ALA A 641 15.04 13.25 3.85
C ALA A 641 14.63 11.80 4.09
N HIS A 642 15.37 10.86 3.51
CA HIS A 642 15.08 9.44 3.69
C HIS A 642 15.59 8.95 5.04
N VAL A 643 14.71 8.26 5.77
CA VAL A 643 15.05 7.41 6.90
C VAL A 643 15.08 5.99 6.37
N ASP A 644 16.26 5.37 6.32
CA ASP A 644 16.34 3.98 5.88
C ASP A 644 15.71 3.04 6.93
N ALA A 645 14.74 2.24 6.47
CA ALA A 645 14.21 1.14 7.25
C ALA A 645 15.32 0.10 7.47
N ARG A 646 15.85 0.03 8.69
CA ARG A 646 16.89 -0.96 9.02
C ARG A 646 16.23 -2.31 9.29
N GLY A 647 16.65 -3.35 8.57
CA GLY A 647 16.22 -4.73 8.84
C GLY A 647 14.73 -5.02 8.58
N GLU A 648 14.34 -6.26 8.83
CA GLU A 648 12.97 -6.76 8.64
C GLU A 648 12.07 -6.49 9.86
N ILE A 649 10.75 -6.53 9.66
CA ILE A 649 9.77 -6.48 10.77
C ILE A 649 9.95 -7.75 11.63
N PRO A 650 10.14 -7.62 12.95
CA PRO A 650 10.23 -8.77 13.85
C PRO A 650 8.97 -9.64 13.84
N SER A 651 9.13 -10.90 14.23
CA SER A 651 8.02 -11.85 14.35
C SER A 651 7.05 -11.45 15.45
N ALA A 652 5.75 -11.44 15.17
CA ALA A 652 4.70 -11.29 16.18
C ALA A 652 4.58 -12.50 17.12
N VAL A 653 5.35 -13.57 16.88
CA VAL A 653 5.45 -14.75 17.75
C VAL A 653 6.61 -14.62 18.73
N ASP A 654 7.74 -14.12 18.25
CA ASP A 654 8.97 -13.94 19.03
C ASP A 654 9.20 -12.43 19.19
N LEU A 655 8.46 -11.83 20.12
CA LEU A 655 8.53 -10.39 20.35
C LEU A 655 9.93 -9.97 20.82
N PRO A 656 10.46 -8.84 20.32
CA PRO A 656 11.71 -8.28 20.82
C PRO A 656 11.64 -7.96 22.32
N ASN A 657 12.78 -8.04 22.99
CA ASN A 657 12.92 -7.56 24.37
C ASN A 657 12.82 -6.02 24.41
N GLY A 658 12.15 -5.47 25.42
CA GLY A 658 11.92 -4.02 25.53
C GLY A 658 11.12 -3.39 24.38
N CYS A 659 11.67 -2.36 23.74
CA CYS A 659 11.01 -1.63 22.66
C CYS A 659 10.92 -2.48 21.39
N ARG A 660 9.71 -2.78 20.91
CA ARG A 660 9.49 -3.59 19.70
C ARG A 660 10.19 -3.07 18.45
N PHE A 661 10.45 -1.77 18.37
CA PHE A 661 11.04 -1.13 17.20
C PHE A 661 12.59 -1.00 17.26
N HIS A 662 13.24 -1.37 18.36
CA HIS A 662 14.67 -1.06 18.57
C HIS A 662 15.60 -1.58 17.46
N GLY A 663 15.37 -2.81 16.96
CA GLY A 663 16.19 -3.41 15.90
C GLY A 663 16.11 -2.69 14.54
N ARG A 664 15.08 -1.84 14.36
CA ARG A 664 14.86 -1.03 13.15
C ARG A 664 15.04 0.48 13.40
N CYS A 665 15.24 0.87 14.65
CA CYS A 665 15.27 2.27 15.07
C CYS A 665 16.66 2.90 14.83
N SER A 666 16.70 4.01 14.08
CA SER A 666 17.93 4.80 13.88
C SER A 666 18.38 5.59 15.12
N ARG A 667 17.54 5.62 16.16
CA ARG A 667 17.79 6.29 17.44
C ARG A 667 17.80 5.31 18.62
N ALA A 668 18.03 4.02 18.35
CA ALA A 668 18.03 3.00 19.38
C ALA A 668 19.16 3.26 20.40
N MET A 669 18.83 3.15 21.69
CA MET A 669 19.73 3.34 22.81
C MET A 669 20.03 1.99 23.49
N GLU A 670 21.03 1.93 24.35
CA GLU A 670 21.44 0.70 25.07
C GLU A 670 20.31 0.09 25.90
N HIS A 671 19.43 0.93 26.46
CA HIS A 671 18.30 0.50 27.28
C HIS A 671 17.02 0.20 26.49
N CYS A 672 17.07 0.17 25.15
CA CYS A 672 15.91 -0.14 24.31
C CYS A 672 15.54 -1.64 24.27
N GLY A 673 16.34 -2.53 24.88
CA GLY A 673 15.99 -3.94 25.06
C GLY A 673 16.68 -4.92 24.09
N TRP A 674 17.93 -4.66 23.73
CA TRP A 674 18.74 -5.59 22.92
C TRP A 674 18.83 -6.99 23.54
N GLU A 675 18.98 -8.00 22.68
CA GLU A 675 19.08 -9.41 23.04
C GLU A 675 20.00 -10.21 22.10
N GLY A 676 20.29 -11.47 22.46
CA GLY A 676 21.18 -12.34 21.69
C GLY A 676 20.72 -12.58 20.25
N ARG A 677 19.42 -12.50 19.95
CA ARG A 677 18.92 -12.59 18.57
C ARG A 677 19.40 -11.43 17.69
N ASP A 678 19.53 -10.23 18.26
CA ASP A 678 20.05 -9.07 17.53
C ASP A 678 21.51 -9.28 17.17
N VAL A 679 22.31 -9.79 18.12
CA VAL A 679 23.72 -10.11 17.86
C VAL A 679 23.81 -11.19 16.80
N GLN A 680 23.03 -12.27 16.90
CA GLN A 680 23.02 -13.34 15.90
C GLN A 680 22.77 -12.80 14.48
N ALA A 681 21.81 -11.88 14.32
CA ALA A 681 21.54 -11.24 13.03
C ALA A 681 22.73 -10.42 12.52
N LEU A 682 23.42 -9.68 13.40
CA LEU A 682 24.66 -8.95 13.04
C LEU A 682 25.78 -9.89 12.61
N LEU A 683 25.96 -11.01 13.30
CA LEU A 683 26.98 -12.00 12.96
C LEU A 683 26.69 -12.63 11.58
N THR A 684 25.44 -12.99 11.30
CA THR A 684 25.04 -13.49 9.98
C THR A 684 25.30 -12.48 8.88
N ALA A 685 24.97 -11.20 9.11
CA ALA A 685 25.26 -10.13 8.14
C ALA A 685 26.77 -9.96 7.90
N ALA A 686 27.57 -9.96 8.96
CA ALA A 686 29.03 -9.83 8.88
C ALA A 686 29.69 -11.01 8.12
N ILE A 687 29.17 -12.22 8.29
CA ILE A 687 29.60 -13.43 7.55
C ILE A 687 29.23 -13.29 6.07
N ASN A 688 28.00 -12.89 5.76
CA ASN A 688 27.51 -12.75 4.38
C ASN A 688 28.22 -11.62 3.62
N GLN A 689 28.66 -10.58 4.33
CA GLN A 689 29.44 -9.46 3.77
C GLN A 689 30.94 -9.75 3.71
N GLU A 690 31.38 -10.94 4.12
CA GLU A 690 32.79 -11.35 4.16
C GLU A 690 33.71 -10.34 4.89
N THR A 691 33.19 -9.73 5.95
CA THR A 691 33.99 -8.85 6.81
C THR A 691 35.12 -9.66 7.48
N PRO A 692 36.26 -9.05 7.86
CA PRO A 692 37.37 -9.77 8.49
C PRO A 692 36.94 -10.60 9.71
N ASP A 693 36.13 -10.02 10.61
CA ASP A 693 35.60 -10.70 11.79
C ASP A 693 34.55 -11.76 11.43
N GLY A 694 33.72 -11.51 10.41
CA GLY A 694 32.73 -12.47 9.91
C GLY A 694 33.37 -13.72 9.29
N LEU A 695 34.43 -13.54 8.48
CA LEU A 695 35.21 -14.65 7.93
C LEU A 695 35.89 -15.46 9.03
N LEU A 696 36.48 -14.80 10.03
CA LEU A 696 37.07 -15.47 11.19
C LEU A 696 36.02 -16.33 11.92
N LEU A 697 34.82 -15.80 12.15
CA LEU A 697 33.74 -16.56 12.77
C LEU A 697 33.33 -17.77 11.93
N ARG A 698 33.16 -17.60 10.61
CA ARG A 698 32.84 -18.69 9.69
C ARG A 698 33.90 -19.79 9.74
N ASP A 699 35.17 -19.40 9.68
CA ASP A 699 36.29 -20.32 9.56
C ASP A 699 36.63 -20.98 10.92
N SER A 700 36.25 -20.37 12.04
CA SER A 700 36.43 -20.95 13.39
C SER A 700 35.62 -22.22 13.64
N GLY A 701 34.54 -22.43 12.88
CA GLY A 701 33.58 -23.52 13.12
C GLY A 701 32.75 -23.35 14.40
N ALA A 702 32.74 -22.16 15.01
CA ALA A 702 31.93 -21.86 16.17
C ALA A 702 30.44 -21.94 15.83
N THR A 703 29.66 -22.58 16.70
CA THR A 703 28.20 -22.62 16.57
C THR A 703 27.59 -21.55 17.46
N VAL A 704 26.82 -20.64 16.87
CA VAL A 704 26.13 -19.56 17.57
C VAL A 704 24.65 -19.89 17.67
N THR A 705 24.12 -19.88 18.90
CA THR A 705 22.70 -20.09 19.20
C THR A 705 22.22 -19.07 20.23
N THR A 706 20.92 -19.08 20.54
CA THR A 706 20.32 -18.23 21.57
C THR A 706 19.63 -19.07 22.63
N ASP A 707 19.77 -18.69 23.90
CA ASP A 707 19.11 -19.31 25.05
C ASP A 707 18.34 -18.24 25.83
N GLY A 708 17.04 -18.14 25.59
CA GLY A 708 16.23 -17.03 26.09
C GLY A 708 16.64 -15.70 25.45
N LEU A 709 17.17 -14.78 26.26
CA LEU A 709 17.71 -13.49 25.81
C LEU A 709 19.22 -13.57 25.50
N ASP A 710 19.90 -14.63 25.92
CA ASP A 710 21.36 -14.71 25.86
C ASP A 710 21.85 -15.22 24.51
N LEU A 711 23.00 -14.72 24.05
CA LEU A 711 23.76 -15.34 22.96
C LEU A 711 24.67 -16.43 23.54
N VAL A 712 24.62 -17.62 22.97
CA VAL A 712 25.46 -18.76 23.37
C VAL A 712 26.33 -19.18 22.19
N VAL A 713 27.63 -19.26 22.43
CA VAL A 713 28.63 -19.63 21.42
C VAL A 713 29.38 -20.86 21.89
N LEU A 714 29.39 -21.89 21.06
CA LEU A 714 30.09 -23.15 21.28
C LEU A 714 31.28 -23.25 20.32
N ALA A 715 32.48 -23.49 20.83
CA ALA A 715 33.66 -23.63 20.00
C ALA A 715 33.61 -24.87 19.08
N GLY A 716 34.17 -24.73 17.88
CA GLY A 716 34.28 -25.81 16.91
C GLY A 716 35.27 -26.90 17.35
N ARG A 717 34.94 -28.18 17.09
CA ARG A 717 35.86 -29.31 17.35
C ARG A 717 36.99 -29.31 16.32
N GLY A 718 38.24 -29.24 16.78
CA GLY A 718 39.44 -29.48 15.95
C GLY A 718 40.05 -28.27 15.25
N ASN A 719 39.62 -27.05 15.56
CA ASN A 719 40.22 -25.81 15.04
C ASN A 719 41.02 -25.07 16.11
N THR A 720 42.15 -24.47 15.73
CA THR A 720 43.13 -23.79 16.59
C THR A 720 42.74 -22.37 17.04
N SER A 721 41.60 -21.85 16.61
CA SER A 721 41.10 -20.53 17.04
C SER A 721 40.71 -20.55 18.52
N SER A 722 41.38 -19.76 19.36
CA SER A 722 41.06 -19.63 20.78
C SER A 722 39.66 -19.04 20.97
N LEU A 723 38.94 -19.45 22.02
CA LEU A 723 37.65 -18.83 22.40
C LEU A 723 37.76 -17.30 22.50
N GLU A 724 38.93 -16.80 22.89
CA GLU A 724 39.23 -15.37 22.96
C GLU A 724 39.19 -14.69 21.59
N ALA A 725 39.68 -15.33 20.53
CA ALA A 725 39.59 -14.80 19.17
C ALA A 725 38.14 -14.73 18.67
N VAL A 726 37.35 -15.78 18.95
CA VAL A 726 35.91 -15.80 18.64
C VAL A 726 35.17 -14.70 19.41
N ARG A 727 35.47 -14.54 20.71
CA ARG A 727 34.92 -13.47 21.54
C ARG A 727 35.27 -12.09 20.97
N ALA A 728 36.55 -11.86 20.65
CA ALA A 728 37.02 -10.59 20.10
C ALA A 728 36.34 -10.25 18.76
N ALA A 729 36.14 -11.24 17.89
CA ALA A 729 35.42 -11.05 16.63
C ALA A 729 33.95 -10.67 16.85
N ILE A 730 33.25 -11.31 17.80
CA ILE A 730 31.86 -10.96 18.14
C ILE A 730 31.77 -9.54 18.72
N GLU A 731 32.65 -9.19 19.66
CA GLU A 731 32.74 -7.85 20.22
C GLU A 731 33.09 -6.80 19.15
N GLY A 732 34.01 -7.14 18.23
CA GLY A 732 34.40 -6.34 17.08
C GLY A 732 33.22 -6.05 16.15
N ILE A 733 32.46 -7.09 15.79
CA ILE A 733 31.24 -6.94 14.98
C ILE A 733 30.23 -6.04 15.69
N MET A 734 29.94 -6.27 16.98
CA MET A 734 29.00 -5.42 17.71
C MET A 734 29.45 -3.95 17.75
N LYS A 735 30.74 -3.69 17.97
CA LYS A 735 31.34 -2.33 17.99
C LYS A 735 31.41 -1.66 16.62
N SER A 736 31.49 -2.44 15.54
CA SER A 736 31.54 -1.92 14.18
C SER A 736 30.19 -1.34 13.72
N THR A 737 29.11 -1.67 14.43
CA THR A 737 27.78 -1.14 14.12
C THR A 737 27.56 0.23 14.75
N ASP A 738 26.68 1.03 14.16
CA ASP A 738 26.20 2.27 14.76
C ASP A 738 25.14 2.03 15.87
N ARG A 739 24.96 0.76 16.27
CA ARG A 739 23.99 0.33 17.29
C ARG A 739 24.71 0.15 18.63
N PRO A 740 24.09 0.53 19.76
CA PRO A 740 24.68 0.36 21.08
C PRO A 740 24.52 -1.08 21.63
N VAL A 741 24.62 -2.11 20.77
CA VAL A 741 24.40 -3.52 21.17
C VAL A 741 25.48 -3.98 22.14
N GLU A 742 26.74 -3.63 21.89
CA GLU A 742 27.83 -4.03 22.79
C GLU A 742 27.65 -3.46 24.21
N ARG A 743 27.22 -2.21 24.33
CA ARG A 743 26.96 -1.54 25.62
C ARG A 743 25.76 -2.11 26.38
N SER A 744 24.90 -2.86 25.69
CA SER A 744 23.73 -3.52 26.30
C SER A 744 24.03 -4.91 26.87
N VAL A 745 25.22 -5.45 26.62
CA VAL A 745 25.66 -6.72 27.21
C VAL A 745 25.90 -6.52 28.70
N SER A 746 25.12 -7.20 29.54
CA SER A 746 25.24 -7.05 30.99
C SER A 746 26.43 -7.82 31.57
N GLU A 747 26.73 -8.99 31.00
CA GLU A 747 27.83 -9.85 31.45
C GLU A 747 28.26 -10.79 30.33
N VAL A 748 29.56 -11.07 30.23
CA VAL A 748 30.10 -12.15 29.38
C VAL A 748 30.67 -13.25 30.26
N VAL A 749 30.06 -14.43 30.22
CA VAL A 749 30.43 -15.58 31.06
C VAL A 749 31.07 -16.67 30.19
N THR A 750 32.26 -17.11 30.58
CA THR A 750 32.89 -18.32 30.04
C THR A 750 32.60 -19.48 30.97
N ARG A 751 31.92 -20.54 30.49
CA ARG A 751 31.66 -21.78 31.27
C ARG A 751 32.54 -22.94 30.76
N GLU A 752 32.55 -24.04 31.53
CA GLU A 752 33.27 -25.33 31.30
C GLU A 752 33.55 -25.65 29.82
N PRO A 753 34.71 -26.25 29.51
CA PRO A 753 35.60 -25.82 28.43
C PRO A 753 34.90 -25.76 27.08
N GLY A 754 34.76 -24.54 26.54
CA GLY A 754 34.34 -24.32 25.16
C GLY A 754 33.12 -23.44 24.93
N THR A 755 32.50 -22.88 25.98
CA THR A 755 31.25 -22.12 25.88
C THR A 755 31.42 -20.65 26.31
N LEU A 756 31.05 -19.72 25.42
CA LEU A 756 30.87 -18.29 25.72
C LEU A 756 29.38 -17.94 25.79
N ARG A 757 28.99 -17.14 26.76
CA ARG A 757 27.63 -16.63 26.90
C ARG A 757 27.63 -15.12 27.10
N PHE A 758 26.95 -14.40 26.22
CA PHE A 758 26.69 -12.96 26.37
C PHE A 758 25.29 -12.78 26.94
N ARG A 759 25.19 -12.20 28.14
CA ARG A 759 23.94 -12.01 28.86
C ARG A 759 23.31 -10.65 28.56
N PHE A 760 21.99 -10.65 28.50
CA PHE A 760 21.18 -9.45 28.30
C PHE A 760 20.10 -9.34 29.38
N GLU A 761 19.80 -8.09 29.79
CA GLU A 761 18.76 -7.82 30.77
C GLU A 761 17.37 -7.80 30.11
N ARG A 762 16.38 -8.35 30.82
CA ARG A 762 14.98 -8.22 30.40
C ARG A 762 14.51 -6.79 30.63
N ARG A 763 13.93 -6.16 29.61
CA ARG A 763 13.37 -4.82 29.66
C ARG A 763 11.87 -4.84 29.33
N PRO A 764 11.04 -4.04 30.01
CA PRO A 764 9.63 -3.89 29.65
C PRO A 764 9.46 -3.10 28.34
N ASP A 765 8.33 -3.30 27.67
CA ASP A 765 7.89 -2.40 26.60
C ASP A 765 7.82 -0.94 27.13
N PRO A 766 8.18 0.09 26.34
CA PRO A 766 8.06 1.49 26.74
C PRO A 766 6.61 1.87 27.10
N GLU A 767 6.44 2.70 28.13
CA GLU A 767 5.15 3.32 28.48
C GLU A 767 4.78 4.47 27.53
N ASP A 768 3.52 4.89 27.54
CA ASP A 768 3.04 6.04 26.78
C ASP A 768 3.46 7.36 27.45
N PHE A 769 4.45 8.05 26.89
CA PHE A 769 4.88 9.37 27.40
C PHE A 769 4.10 10.50 26.73
N THR A 770 3.72 11.53 27.49
CA THR A 770 3.08 12.74 26.94
C THR A 770 4.13 13.64 26.32
N VAL A 771 3.98 13.94 25.03
CA VAL A 771 4.97 14.66 24.20
C VAL A 771 4.42 15.97 23.60
N GLY A 772 3.13 16.26 23.85
CA GLY A 772 2.42 17.46 23.43
C GLY A 772 0.98 17.44 23.95
N ASP A 773 0.16 18.44 23.58
CA ASP A 773 -1.26 18.46 23.96
C ASP A 773 -2.02 17.31 23.29
N ARG A 774 -2.59 16.42 24.11
CA ARG A 774 -3.25 15.16 23.69
C ARG A 774 -2.37 14.27 22.77
N HIS A 775 -1.04 14.46 22.79
CA HIS A 775 -0.08 13.73 21.96
C HIS A 775 0.82 12.87 22.84
N ARG A 776 0.85 11.57 22.56
CA ARG A 776 1.59 10.56 23.32
C ARG A 776 2.45 9.71 22.41
N ALA A 777 3.62 9.29 22.88
CA ALA A 777 4.52 8.40 22.17
C ALA A 777 5.12 7.35 23.12
N ALA A 778 5.09 6.09 22.70
CA ALA A 778 5.67 4.97 23.44
C ALA A 778 7.17 4.82 23.14
N CYS A 779 7.98 5.79 23.58
CA CYS A 779 9.41 5.85 23.26
C CYS A 779 10.26 6.26 24.47
N LEU A 780 11.31 5.48 24.77
CA LEU A 780 12.24 5.77 25.87
C LEU A 780 13.07 7.04 25.68
N LEU A 781 13.03 7.68 24.51
CA LEU A 781 13.60 9.02 24.30
C LEU A 781 12.94 10.07 25.20
N TYR A 782 11.71 9.82 25.66
CA TYR A 782 10.92 10.71 26.49
C TYR A 782 10.76 10.21 27.92
N ALA A 783 11.47 9.14 28.29
CA ALA A 783 11.49 8.66 29.66
C ALA A 783 12.16 9.73 30.57
N PRO A 784 11.59 10.02 31.76
CA PRO A 784 12.26 10.91 32.71
C PRO A 784 13.62 10.31 33.09
N THR A 785 14.70 11.07 32.92
CA THR A 785 16.00 10.68 33.47
C THR A 785 16.04 11.01 34.97
N ASP A 786 16.68 10.15 35.77
CA ASP A 786 16.93 10.36 37.20
C ASP A 786 17.74 11.66 37.42
N GLY A 787 17.03 12.80 37.48
CA GLY A 787 17.62 14.14 37.53
C GLY A 787 16.71 15.26 37.01
N ASP A 788 15.77 14.97 36.11
CA ASP A 788 14.89 15.96 35.47
C ASP A 788 13.52 16.07 36.16
N ALA A 789 13.53 16.38 37.46
CA ALA A 789 12.34 16.83 38.18
C ALA A 789 11.90 18.26 37.78
N ALA A 790 12.37 18.81 36.66
CA ALA A 790 12.07 20.17 36.21
C ALA A 790 11.94 20.30 34.68
N GLY A 791 10.84 19.77 34.14
CA GLY A 791 10.06 20.43 33.07
C GLY A 791 10.78 21.03 31.86
N LYS A 792 11.74 20.32 31.25
CA LYS A 792 12.16 20.57 29.86
C LYS A 792 12.04 19.30 29.02
N PRO A 793 11.51 19.38 27.79
CA PRO A 793 11.53 18.24 26.89
C PRO A 793 12.98 17.95 26.45
N PRO A 794 13.45 16.69 26.47
CA PRO A 794 14.72 16.33 25.85
C PRO A 794 14.62 16.48 24.32
N LEU A 795 15.77 16.84 23.72
CA LEU A 795 16.02 17.31 22.34
C LEU A 795 15.24 16.64 21.19
#